data_AF-A0A5J5EI82-F1
#
_entry.id   AF-A0A5J5EI82-F1
#
_cell.length_a   1.000
_cell.length_b   1.000
_cell.length_c   1.000
_cell.angle_alpha   90.00
_cell.angle_beta   90.00
_cell.angle_gamma   90.00
#
_symmetry.space_group_name_H-M   'P 1'
#
loop_
_entity.id
_entity.type
_entity.pdbx_description
1 polymer ?
#
loop_
_entity_poly.entity_id
_entity_poly.type
_entity_poly.pdbx_seq_one_letter_code
_entity_poly.pdbx_strand_id
1 'polypeptide(L)'
;MKFSSFVAMATTSAVALFSYSVEAQQPVPNFYPVRGAITWTNSVVRRLPVQTLASDRPDIYNMFLLALIDMQTNKLETDPLSYYQLSGIHGVPYIPWQETSVSTQDTSTGYCTHNSVLFATWHRPYLALFEERLVKHAIYVASKFTGSQAGRYRSAARNVRLPYWDWAATDLQARLPAQLKSTTVTVTRPGAGGVPETVSVTNPLREYRFRDDNLRNQYFSFQFQNSAFTRRQPPDSSLSSSNNAAVDAVMNRDYSSRRSATYALFSIPNFSDFSGTMRNTNGSPNAWNSVESVHNGVHVNCGGQWGHMTAVAYSAFDPVFWMHHCNIDRLIAMYQAVNPGSVIQPRPASGTFARQVSSSDVDTINTPLAPFRHPNGQYYTSQDVSTADSIWNFGYQYTEVPVSFRGNPSGLAAFTTSQINALYRDSSSSNKKRDVAYKRREWVCHMTYDNNELPSTSSIEIYFDKPNGSAPSGTGYLPKPTDAPKYHNGTTIPKSSVSDDAFYCGSASTLRDPGAKHMMSMNVTGAVYMSDALLEAGCPSLEPADVVPFLKERLQWVIRVGGVEEYPLSKTPSLKVGVSSSDVDYPAEDTKLPVWGEFETHYDVTDLKVCGFTLKDKGLVDSVVAPVVDAAYSVVSDIAGAIPTHVPIFGGSPSSSCTEEAATATHVYKPTSTPVYHHQPSETPSSTCTDEIHAQPTEYVPVEKASTIWVTSYTTVCPATCTPEATPTLAAY
;
A
#
# COMPACT_ATOMS: atom_id res chain seq x y z
N MET A 1 -60.77 -64.85 35.29
CA MET A 1 -59.76 -64.41 36.28
C MET A 1 -58.51 -63.99 35.51
N LYS A 2 -57.88 -62.82 35.66
CA LYS A 2 -58.12 -61.60 36.45
C LYS A 2 -57.34 -60.46 35.75
N PHE A 3 -58.02 -59.32 35.58
CA PHE A 3 -57.57 -57.93 35.72
C PHE A 3 -56.33 -57.37 34.98
N SER A 4 -56.61 -56.47 34.04
CA SER A 4 -56.34 -55.02 34.06
C SER A 4 -55.09 -54.49 34.79
N SER A 5 -54.37 -53.57 34.15
CA SER A 5 -54.37 -52.14 34.52
C SER A 5 -53.49 -51.29 33.60
N PHE A 6 -54.09 -50.22 33.07
CA PHE A 6 -53.40 -49.04 32.57
C PHE A 6 -52.61 -48.37 33.70
N VAL A 7 -51.36 -48.01 33.45
CA VAL A 7 -50.65 -46.97 34.21
C VAL A 7 -50.17 -45.94 33.20
N ALA A 8 -50.85 -44.80 33.20
CA ALA A 8 -50.32 -43.57 32.64
C ALA A 8 -49.23 -43.06 33.60
N MET A 9 -47.97 -43.09 33.17
CA MET A 9 -46.93 -42.27 33.78
C MET A 9 -46.61 -41.13 32.83
N ALA A 10 -47.03 -39.93 33.24
CA ALA A 10 -46.56 -38.68 32.69
C ALA A 10 -45.06 -38.57 32.95
N THR A 11 -44.24 -38.76 31.93
CA THR A 11 -42.85 -38.32 31.96
C THR A 11 -42.79 -36.93 31.33
N THR A 12 -42.76 -35.92 32.20
CA THR A 12 -42.25 -34.59 31.89
C THR A 12 -40.82 -34.71 31.37
N SER A 13 -40.64 -34.81 30.05
CA SER A 13 -39.34 -34.56 29.44
C SER A 13 -39.11 -33.05 29.48
N ALA A 14 -38.50 -32.61 30.57
CA ALA A 14 -37.90 -31.29 30.65
C ALA A 14 -37.00 -31.12 29.41
N VAL A 15 -37.38 -30.21 28.53
CA VAL A 15 -36.49 -29.69 27.51
C VAL A 15 -35.39 -28.97 28.27
N ALA A 16 -34.31 -29.67 28.56
CA ALA A 16 -33.07 -29.03 28.96
C ALA A 16 -32.61 -28.22 27.76
N LEU A 17 -32.98 -26.93 27.75
CA LEU A 17 -32.31 -25.90 26.97
C LEU A 17 -30.87 -25.85 27.51
N PHE A 18 -30.05 -26.79 27.07
CA PHE A 18 -28.61 -26.64 27.16
C PHE A 18 -28.26 -25.49 26.22
N SER A 19 -28.06 -24.31 26.81
CA SER A 19 -27.22 -23.27 26.24
C SER A 19 -25.82 -23.85 26.08
N TYR A 20 -25.62 -24.62 25.01
CA TYR A 20 -24.30 -24.97 24.52
C TYR A 20 -23.64 -23.67 24.07
N SER A 21 -22.89 -23.06 24.97
CA SER A 21 -21.92 -22.03 24.63
C SER A 21 -20.82 -22.67 23.79
N VAL A 22 -20.37 -21.94 22.78
CA VAL A 22 -19.30 -22.32 21.85
C VAL A 22 -17.97 -22.65 22.58
N GLU A 23 -17.85 -22.34 23.86
CA GLU A 23 -16.64 -22.47 24.67
C GLU A 23 -16.61 -23.66 25.66
N ALA A 24 -17.66 -24.50 25.74
CA ALA A 24 -17.72 -25.57 26.74
C ALA A 24 -16.93 -26.84 26.35
N GLN A 25 -15.62 -26.76 26.09
CA GLN A 25 -14.72 -27.93 26.09
C GLN A 25 -13.24 -27.56 25.89
N GLN A 26 -12.52 -27.27 26.98
CA GLN A 26 -11.10 -27.61 27.27
C GLN A 26 -10.69 -26.84 28.55
N PRO A 27 -9.78 -27.37 29.41
CA PRO A 27 -9.17 -26.57 30.47
C PRO A 27 -8.38 -25.42 29.81
N VAL A 28 -8.89 -24.20 29.94
CA VAL A 28 -8.38 -23.04 29.20
C VAL A 28 -7.10 -22.54 29.88
N PRO A 29 -6.01 -22.29 29.13
CA PRO A 29 -4.98 -21.33 29.56
C PRO A 29 -5.64 -19.99 29.93
N ASN A 30 -4.98 -19.10 30.68
CA ASN A 30 -5.53 -17.75 30.97
C ASN A 30 -5.73 -16.87 29.70
N PHE A 31 -5.51 -17.41 28.50
CA PHE A 31 -5.59 -16.75 27.20
C PHE A 31 -6.06 -17.75 26.12
N TYR A 32 -6.46 -17.24 24.95
CA TYR A 32 -6.80 -18.03 23.77
C TYR A 32 -5.59 -18.13 22.84
N PRO A 33 -4.94 -19.30 22.70
CA PRO A 33 -3.81 -19.45 21.80
C PRO A 33 -4.25 -19.41 20.33
N VAL A 34 -3.44 -18.78 19.48
CA VAL A 34 -3.64 -18.78 18.02
C VAL A 34 -3.05 -20.06 17.46
N ARG A 35 -3.86 -20.83 16.74
CA ARG A 35 -3.44 -22.07 16.07
C ARG A 35 -3.87 -22.11 14.60
N GLY A 36 -4.84 -21.28 14.22
CA GLY A 36 -5.45 -21.27 12.90
C GLY A 36 -6.54 -22.34 12.76
N ALA A 37 -7.19 -22.33 11.58
CA ALA A 37 -8.30 -23.21 11.24
C ALA A 37 -7.94 -24.71 11.24
N ILE A 38 -6.64 -25.06 11.23
CA ILE A 38 -6.18 -26.45 11.33
C ILE A 38 -6.73 -27.14 12.59
N THR A 39 -6.87 -26.41 13.69
CA THR A 39 -7.35 -26.93 14.99
C THR A 39 -8.71 -27.59 14.91
N TRP A 40 -9.57 -27.08 14.02
CA TRP A 40 -10.97 -27.51 13.91
C TRP A 40 -11.21 -28.53 12.80
N THR A 41 -10.32 -28.56 11.81
CA THR A 41 -10.58 -29.28 10.55
C THR A 41 -9.52 -30.32 10.23
N ASN A 42 -8.33 -30.21 10.83
CA ASN A 42 -7.13 -31.00 10.51
C ASN A 42 -6.86 -31.05 8.98
N SER A 43 -7.15 -29.95 8.28
CA SER A 43 -7.08 -29.84 6.83
C SER A 43 -6.57 -28.49 6.38
N VAL A 44 -5.84 -28.47 5.26
CA VAL A 44 -5.37 -27.25 4.61
C VAL A 44 -6.31 -26.89 3.47
N VAL A 45 -7.14 -25.86 3.68
CA VAL A 45 -8.21 -25.49 2.74
C VAL A 45 -7.87 -24.18 2.03
N ARG A 46 -8.24 -24.08 0.76
CA ARG A 46 -7.95 -22.92 -0.06
C ARG A 46 -8.80 -21.71 0.34
N ARG A 47 -8.16 -20.57 0.57
CA ARG A 47 -8.80 -19.25 0.56
C ARG A 47 -9.04 -18.85 -0.90
N LEU A 48 -10.24 -18.37 -1.22
CA LEU A 48 -10.67 -18.07 -2.60
C LEU A 48 -11.09 -16.61 -2.72
N PRO A 49 -11.05 -16.01 -3.93
CA PRO A 49 -11.71 -14.73 -4.17
C PRO A 49 -13.17 -14.82 -3.76
N VAL A 50 -13.73 -13.79 -3.12
CA VAL A 50 -15.10 -13.83 -2.58
C VAL A 50 -16.15 -14.13 -3.66
N GLN A 51 -15.97 -13.61 -4.88
CA GLN A 51 -16.85 -13.86 -6.01
C GLN A 51 -16.78 -15.33 -6.48
N THR A 52 -15.58 -15.90 -6.56
CA THR A 52 -15.34 -17.31 -6.92
C THR A 52 -15.86 -18.26 -5.85
N LEU A 53 -15.68 -17.92 -4.57
CA LEU A 53 -16.25 -18.69 -3.47
C LEU A 53 -17.78 -18.75 -3.58
N ALA A 54 -18.40 -17.61 -3.85
CA ALA A 54 -19.85 -17.50 -4.00
C ALA A 54 -20.39 -18.26 -5.22
N SER A 55 -19.73 -18.18 -6.38
CA SER A 55 -20.17 -18.84 -7.60
C SER A 55 -19.91 -20.35 -7.59
N ASP A 56 -18.68 -20.75 -7.24
CA ASP A 56 -18.22 -22.12 -7.51
C ASP A 56 -18.47 -23.04 -6.32
N ARG A 57 -18.58 -22.48 -5.11
CA ARG A 57 -18.71 -23.23 -3.84
C ARG A 57 -19.85 -22.67 -2.97
N PRO A 58 -21.09 -22.62 -3.48
CA PRO A 58 -22.21 -21.93 -2.83
C PRO A 58 -22.53 -22.43 -1.42
N ASP A 59 -22.36 -23.73 -1.13
CA ASP A 59 -22.58 -24.26 0.22
C ASP A 59 -21.53 -23.77 1.23
N ILE A 60 -20.27 -23.64 0.80
CA ILE A 60 -19.19 -23.11 1.63
C ILE A 60 -19.42 -21.62 1.83
N TYR A 61 -19.78 -20.89 0.77
CA TYR A 61 -20.14 -19.48 0.86
C TYR A 61 -21.33 -19.25 1.81
N ASN A 62 -22.37 -20.07 1.74
CA ASN A 62 -23.48 -20.04 2.67
C ASN A 62 -23.03 -20.24 4.12
N MET A 63 -22.21 -21.26 4.39
CA MET A 63 -21.69 -21.50 5.74
C MET A 63 -20.74 -20.40 6.22
N PHE A 64 -19.98 -19.79 5.31
CA PHE A 64 -19.15 -18.62 5.61
C PHE A 64 -20.01 -17.43 6.06
N LEU A 65 -21.08 -17.11 5.33
CA LEU A 65 -22.00 -16.03 5.71
C LEU A 65 -22.67 -16.29 7.06
N LEU A 66 -23.17 -17.53 7.29
CA LEU A 66 -23.78 -17.89 8.57
C LEU A 66 -22.79 -17.81 9.73
N ALA A 67 -21.54 -18.23 9.51
CA ALA A 67 -20.49 -18.14 10.51
C ALA A 67 -20.17 -16.69 10.87
N LEU A 68 -20.08 -15.81 9.87
CA LEU A 68 -19.83 -14.39 10.10
C LEU A 68 -21.00 -13.72 10.83
N ILE A 69 -22.26 -14.03 10.46
CA ILE A 69 -23.45 -13.56 11.17
C ILE A 69 -23.42 -14.00 12.64
N ASP A 70 -23.16 -15.28 12.91
CA ASP A 70 -23.06 -15.80 14.28
C ASP A 70 -21.91 -15.11 15.04
N MET A 71 -20.73 -14.97 14.43
CA MET A 71 -19.58 -14.29 15.03
C MET A 71 -19.83 -12.81 15.36
N GLN A 72 -20.59 -12.09 14.52
CA GLN A 72 -20.94 -10.68 14.74
C GLN A 72 -22.04 -10.48 15.80
N THR A 73 -22.86 -11.49 16.09
CA THR A 73 -24.09 -11.32 16.89
C THR A 73 -24.20 -12.20 18.15
N ASN A 74 -23.53 -13.35 18.20
CA ASN A 74 -23.74 -14.37 19.24
C ASN A 74 -23.07 -14.03 20.58
N LYS A 75 -22.05 -13.18 20.58
CA LYS A 75 -21.33 -12.74 21.80
C LYS A 75 -21.58 -11.27 22.10
N LEU A 76 -21.49 -10.86 23.37
CA LEU A 76 -21.47 -9.43 23.72
C LEU A 76 -20.18 -8.78 23.21
N GLU A 77 -20.21 -7.48 22.94
CA GLU A 77 -19.03 -6.72 22.47
C GLU A 77 -17.93 -6.57 23.55
N THR A 78 -18.21 -6.97 24.80
CA THR A 78 -17.24 -7.10 25.88
C THR A 78 -16.56 -8.47 25.95
N ASP A 79 -17.04 -9.48 25.21
CA ASP A 79 -16.42 -10.79 25.16
C ASP A 79 -15.14 -10.73 24.31
N PRO A 80 -13.97 -11.17 24.82
CA PRO A 80 -12.69 -11.04 24.12
C PRO A 80 -12.66 -11.76 22.77
N LEU A 81 -13.54 -12.74 22.53
CA LEU A 81 -13.63 -13.48 21.28
C LEU A 81 -14.81 -13.07 20.40
N SER A 82 -15.47 -11.95 20.73
CA SER A 82 -16.48 -11.32 19.87
C SER A 82 -15.83 -10.69 18.63
N TYR A 83 -16.61 -10.51 17.55
CA TYR A 83 -16.15 -9.75 16.39
C TYR A 83 -15.60 -8.37 16.80
N TYR A 84 -16.29 -7.66 17.69
CA TYR A 84 -15.86 -6.34 18.19
C TYR A 84 -14.48 -6.38 18.85
N GLN A 85 -14.24 -7.28 19.81
CA GLN A 85 -12.96 -7.34 20.51
C GLN A 85 -11.83 -7.82 19.59
N LEU A 86 -12.10 -8.75 18.66
CA LEU A 86 -11.12 -9.19 17.68
C LEU A 86 -10.75 -8.08 16.70
N SER A 87 -11.73 -7.31 16.21
CA SER A 87 -11.48 -6.08 15.44
C SER A 87 -10.71 -5.04 16.27
N GLY A 88 -11.04 -4.93 17.56
CA GLY A 88 -10.41 -3.99 18.48
C GLY A 88 -8.95 -4.28 18.82
N ILE A 89 -8.42 -5.47 18.52
CA ILE A 89 -6.96 -5.74 18.62
C ILE A 89 -6.19 -4.76 17.72
N HIS A 90 -6.71 -4.48 16.53
CA HIS A 90 -6.06 -3.60 15.56
C HIS A 90 -5.94 -2.16 16.06
N GLY A 91 -6.92 -1.67 16.83
CA GLY A 91 -7.12 -0.25 17.07
C GLY A 91 -7.91 0.04 18.35
N VAL A 92 -8.88 0.95 18.26
CA VAL A 92 -9.76 1.21 19.42
C VAL A 92 -10.51 -0.08 19.78
N PRO A 93 -10.67 -0.40 21.07
CA PRO A 93 -10.69 0.53 22.21
C PRO A 93 -9.37 0.81 22.93
N TYR A 94 -8.21 0.36 22.42
CA TYR A 94 -6.91 0.51 23.09
C TYR A 94 -6.91 -0.06 24.52
N ILE A 95 -7.41 -1.29 24.65
CA ILE A 95 -7.42 -2.03 25.91
C ILE A 95 -6.62 -3.33 25.78
N PRO A 96 -6.13 -3.90 26.89
CA PRO A 96 -5.46 -5.19 26.87
C PRO A 96 -6.39 -6.28 26.32
N TRP A 97 -5.96 -7.01 25.28
CA TRP A 97 -6.67 -8.18 24.79
C TRP A 97 -6.04 -9.45 25.36
N GLN A 98 -6.70 -10.09 26.32
CA GLN A 98 -6.18 -11.28 27.04
C GLN A 98 -4.77 -11.08 27.63
N GLU A 99 -4.43 -9.83 27.88
CA GLU A 99 -3.19 -9.38 28.49
C GLU A 99 -3.49 -8.79 29.86
N THR A 100 -2.50 -8.83 30.77
CA THR A 100 -2.60 -8.07 32.03
C THR A 100 -2.32 -6.61 31.73
N SER A 101 -3.09 -5.70 32.32
CA SER A 101 -2.80 -4.26 32.23
C SER A 101 -1.49 -3.96 32.95
N VAL A 102 -0.55 -3.31 32.25
CA VAL A 102 0.76 -2.95 32.78
C VAL A 102 1.12 -1.52 32.36
N SER A 103 1.91 -0.83 33.19
CA SER A 103 2.25 0.59 32.96
C SER A 103 3.09 0.85 31.70
N THR A 104 3.67 -0.20 31.10
CA THR A 104 4.47 -0.11 29.87
C THR A 104 3.65 -0.19 28.59
N GLN A 105 2.33 -0.40 28.69
CA GLN A 105 1.43 -0.38 27.54
C GLN A 105 1.16 1.05 27.07
N ASP A 106 1.05 1.24 25.76
CA ASP A 106 0.64 2.52 25.17
C ASP A 106 -0.87 2.54 24.91
N THR A 107 -1.63 3.17 25.79
CA THR A 107 -3.09 3.27 25.69
C THR A 107 -3.57 4.33 24.67
N SER A 108 -2.68 4.87 23.83
CA SER A 108 -3.01 5.82 22.78
C SER A 108 -3.06 5.22 21.38
N THR A 109 -2.69 3.93 21.23
CA THR A 109 -2.62 3.22 19.95
C THR A 109 -3.06 1.76 20.09
N GLY A 110 -3.27 1.09 18.95
CA GLY A 110 -3.64 -0.34 18.88
C GLY A 110 -2.43 -1.27 18.86
N TYR A 111 -2.67 -2.59 18.81
CA TYR A 111 -1.57 -3.58 18.70
C TYR A 111 -0.97 -3.66 17.29
N CYS A 112 -1.67 -3.15 16.26
CA CYS A 112 -1.23 -3.31 14.88
C CYS A 112 0.12 -2.63 14.61
N THR A 113 0.96 -3.31 13.84
CA THR A 113 2.25 -2.76 13.41
C THR A 113 2.11 -2.11 12.04
N HIS A 114 2.17 -0.78 11.99
CA HIS A 114 2.20 0.02 10.75
C HIS A 114 3.45 0.90 10.72
N ASN A 115 3.89 1.26 9.52
CA ASN A 115 5.20 1.85 9.24
C ASN A 115 6.30 1.05 9.97
N SER A 116 6.23 -0.28 9.86
CA SER A 116 7.09 -1.21 10.59
C SER A 116 7.49 -2.38 9.71
N VAL A 117 8.69 -2.91 9.94
CA VAL A 117 9.17 -4.13 9.27
C VAL A 117 8.33 -5.35 9.67
N LEU A 118 7.58 -5.25 10.78
CA LEU A 118 6.69 -6.30 11.26
C LEU A 118 5.31 -6.29 10.58
N PHE A 119 4.99 -5.30 9.74
CA PHE A 119 3.67 -5.18 9.08
C PHE A 119 3.20 -6.50 8.46
N ALA A 120 4.02 -7.10 7.58
CA ALA A 120 3.66 -8.32 6.88
C ALA A 120 3.51 -9.52 7.81
N THR A 121 4.31 -9.60 8.87
CA THR A 121 4.36 -10.76 9.76
C THR A 121 3.33 -10.68 10.89
N TRP A 122 2.99 -9.49 11.39
CA TRP A 122 2.01 -9.28 12.46
C TRP A 122 0.58 -9.58 12.01
N HIS A 123 0.21 -9.18 10.79
CA HIS A 123 -1.15 -9.37 10.27
C HIS A 123 -1.48 -10.84 9.96
N ARG A 124 -0.49 -11.71 9.77
CA ARG A 124 -0.72 -13.15 9.51
C ARG A 124 -1.35 -13.90 10.69
N PRO A 125 -0.76 -13.92 11.91
CA PRO A 125 -1.41 -14.53 13.07
C PRO A 125 -2.71 -13.81 13.46
N TYR A 126 -2.86 -12.51 13.14
CA TYR A 126 -4.13 -11.81 13.31
C TYR A 126 -5.25 -12.42 12.45
N LEU A 127 -4.99 -12.62 11.16
CA LEU A 127 -5.93 -13.31 10.26
C LEU A 127 -6.14 -14.77 10.66
N ALA A 128 -5.11 -15.47 11.12
CA ALA A 128 -5.23 -16.84 11.58
C ALA A 128 -6.15 -16.96 12.81
N LEU A 129 -6.06 -16.03 13.77
CA LEU A 129 -6.98 -15.94 14.91
C LEU A 129 -8.41 -15.71 14.43
N PHE A 130 -8.64 -14.70 13.59
CA PHE A 130 -9.98 -14.39 13.09
C PHE A 130 -10.60 -15.56 12.32
N GLU A 131 -9.83 -16.19 11.43
CA GLU A 131 -10.28 -17.35 10.65
C GLU A 131 -10.53 -18.58 11.53
N GLU A 132 -9.70 -18.82 12.55
CA GLU A 132 -9.92 -19.90 13.52
C GLU A 132 -11.29 -19.75 14.20
N ARG A 133 -11.64 -18.53 14.60
CA ARG A 133 -12.94 -18.21 15.18
C ARG A 133 -14.08 -18.38 14.18
N LEU A 134 -13.92 -17.85 12.97
CA LEU A 134 -14.88 -17.99 11.88
C LEU A 134 -15.21 -19.47 11.59
N VAL A 135 -14.20 -20.33 11.49
CA VAL A 135 -14.39 -21.78 11.25
C VAL A 135 -15.09 -22.46 12.42
N LYS A 136 -14.76 -22.08 13.67
CA LYS A 136 -15.46 -22.56 14.86
C LYS A 136 -16.96 -22.24 14.80
N HIS A 137 -17.31 -21.00 14.46
CA HIS A 137 -18.69 -20.57 14.27
C HIS A 137 -19.38 -21.33 13.12
N ALA A 138 -18.69 -21.58 12.01
CA ALA A 138 -19.22 -22.38 10.90
C ALA A 138 -19.60 -23.80 11.35
N ILE A 139 -18.70 -24.49 12.06
CA ILE A 139 -18.93 -25.85 12.57
C ILE A 139 -20.07 -25.87 13.59
N TYR A 140 -20.11 -24.89 14.49
CA TYR A 140 -21.18 -24.73 15.47
C TYR A 140 -22.54 -24.57 14.80
N VAL A 141 -22.69 -23.63 13.86
CA VAL A 141 -23.96 -23.46 13.13
C VAL A 141 -24.32 -24.72 12.35
N ALA A 142 -23.33 -25.35 11.69
CA ALA A 142 -23.56 -26.59 10.93
C ALA A 142 -24.05 -27.77 11.78
N SER A 143 -23.64 -27.84 13.05
CA SER A 143 -24.06 -28.88 13.99
C SER A 143 -25.55 -28.83 14.30
N LYS A 144 -26.19 -27.67 14.12
CA LYS A 144 -27.62 -27.46 14.37
C LYS A 144 -28.51 -27.97 13.24
N PHE A 145 -27.95 -28.27 12.07
CA PHE A 145 -28.73 -28.81 10.96
C PHE A 145 -29.16 -30.26 11.23
N THR A 146 -30.41 -30.57 10.92
CA THR A 146 -31.02 -31.90 10.99
C THR A 146 -31.59 -32.32 9.62
N GLY A 147 -32.05 -33.57 9.50
CA GLY A 147 -32.58 -34.11 8.26
C GLY A 147 -31.50 -34.53 7.24
N SER A 148 -31.94 -34.89 6.03
CA SER A 148 -31.11 -35.50 4.99
C SER A 148 -29.98 -34.59 4.48
N GLN A 149 -30.17 -33.28 4.50
CA GLN A 149 -29.18 -32.30 4.02
C GLN A 149 -28.15 -31.90 5.09
N ALA A 150 -28.29 -32.34 6.35
CA ALA A 150 -27.41 -31.89 7.41
C ALA A 150 -25.93 -32.26 7.19
N GLY A 151 -25.66 -33.40 6.54
CA GLY A 151 -24.30 -33.81 6.15
C GLY A 151 -23.64 -32.82 5.17
N ARG A 152 -24.41 -32.27 4.23
CA ARG A 152 -23.95 -31.29 3.23
C ARG A 152 -23.39 -30.04 3.89
N TYR A 153 -24.13 -29.45 4.84
CA TYR A 153 -23.71 -28.23 5.54
C TYR A 153 -22.57 -28.47 6.52
N ARG A 154 -22.52 -29.64 7.21
CA ARG A 154 -21.36 -30.02 8.03
C ARG A 154 -20.09 -30.19 7.22
N SER A 155 -20.17 -30.78 6.03
CA SER A 155 -19.03 -30.89 5.11
C SER A 155 -18.60 -29.52 4.60
N ALA A 156 -19.54 -28.65 4.22
CA ALA A 156 -19.24 -27.29 3.78
C ALA A 156 -18.56 -26.46 4.87
N ALA A 157 -19.04 -26.53 6.11
CA ALA A 157 -18.50 -25.80 7.26
C ALA A 157 -17.03 -26.11 7.55
N ARG A 158 -16.61 -27.38 7.40
CA ARG A 158 -15.20 -27.78 7.55
C ARG A 158 -14.28 -27.16 6.50
N ASN A 159 -14.84 -26.69 5.38
CA ASN A 159 -14.12 -26.07 4.29
C ASN A 159 -14.23 -24.53 4.26
N VAL A 160 -14.87 -23.91 5.27
CA VAL A 160 -14.88 -22.45 5.39
C VAL A 160 -13.47 -21.94 5.62
N ARG A 161 -13.07 -20.93 4.86
CA ARG A 161 -11.86 -20.13 5.03
C ARG A 161 -12.20 -18.68 4.67
N LEU A 162 -11.40 -17.74 5.15
CA LEU A 162 -11.58 -16.32 4.89
C LEU A 162 -11.37 -16.06 3.38
N PRO A 163 -12.36 -15.52 2.65
CA PRO A 163 -12.15 -15.15 1.26
C PRO A 163 -11.28 -13.89 1.15
N TYR A 164 -10.72 -13.66 -0.03
CA TYR A 164 -9.96 -12.43 -0.32
C TYR A 164 -10.64 -11.60 -1.41
N TRP A 165 -10.27 -10.32 -1.47
CA TRP A 165 -10.62 -9.40 -2.55
C TRP A 165 -9.35 -9.03 -3.32
N ASP A 166 -9.21 -9.56 -4.53
CA ASP A 166 -8.09 -9.24 -5.41
C ASP A 166 -8.36 -7.95 -6.18
N TRP A 167 -8.04 -6.82 -5.55
CA TRP A 167 -8.19 -5.49 -6.14
C TRP A 167 -7.16 -5.19 -7.24
N ALA A 168 -6.22 -6.09 -7.53
CA ALA A 168 -5.25 -5.96 -8.63
C ALA A 168 -5.60 -6.84 -9.84
N ALA A 169 -6.62 -7.70 -9.72
CA ALA A 169 -7.08 -8.56 -10.80
C ALA A 169 -7.81 -7.79 -11.91
N THR A 170 -7.73 -8.32 -13.13
CA THR A 170 -8.31 -7.71 -14.34
C THR A 170 -9.82 -7.84 -14.44
N ASP A 171 -10.44 -8.75 -13.69
CA ASP A 171 -11.88 -9.06 -13.79
C ASP A 171 -12.75 -7.90 -13.35
N LEU A 172 -12.47 -7.34 -12.17
CA LEU A 172 -13.22 -6.21 -11.59
C LEU A 172 -12.49 -4.89 -11.74
N GLN A 173 -11.23 -4.90 -12.19
CA GLN A 173 -10.36 -3.73 -12.27
C GLN A 173 -10.44 -2.89 -10.98
N ALA A 174 -10.18 -3.58 -9.87
CA ALA A 174 -10.28 -3.10 -8.49
C ALA A 174 -11.66 -2.74 -7.92
N ARG A 175 -12.75 -2.80 -8.70
CA ARG A 175 -14.09 -2.54 -8.15
C ARG A 175 -14.44 -3.55 -7.06
N LEU A 176 -15.30 -3.16 -6.12
CA LEU A 176 -15.79 -4.06 -5.08
C LEU A 176 -16.62 -5.21 -5.71
N PRO A 177 -16.38 -6.47 -5.31
CA PRO A 177 -17.27 -7.58 -5.62
C PRO A 177 -18.71 -7.30 -5.17
N ALA A 178 -19.70 -7.77 -5.93
CA ALA A 178 -21.12 -7.57 -5.61
C ALA A 178 -21.48 -8.09 -4.19
N GLN A 179 -20.81 -9.17 -3.76
CA GLN A 179 -20.93 -9.77 -2.44
C GLN A 179 -20.63 -8.78 -1.29
N LEU A 180 -19.79 -7.78 -1.53
CA LEU A 180 -19.44 -6.76 -0.53
C LEU A 180 -20.38 -5.55 -0.57
N LYS A 181 -21.25 -5.43 -1.59
CA LYS A 181 -22.10 -4.24 -1.83
C LYS A 181 -23.58 -4.50 -1.59
N SER A 182 -24.07 -5.72 -1.85
CA SER A 182 -25.47 -6.07 -1.71
C SER A 182 -26.01 -5.77 -0.31
N THR A 183 -27.19 -5.19 -0.22
CA THR A 183 -27.85 -4.86 1.07
C THR A 183 -28.32 -6.11 1.80
N THR A 184 -28.85 -7.08 1.06
CA THR A 184 -29.30 -8.37 1.56
C THR A 184 -28.62 -9.51 0.82
N VAL A 185 -28.66 -10.69 1.43
CA VAL A 185 -28.17 -11.94 0.86
C VAL A 185 -29.09 -13.08 1.27
N THR A 186 -29.26 -14.07 0.39
CA THR A 186 -30.02 -15.28 0.67
C THR A 186 -29.09 -16.32 1.31
N VAL A 187 -29.53 -16.89 2.44
CA VAL A 187 -28.82 -17.97 3.15
C VAL A 187 -29.77 -19.10 3.49
N THR A 188 -29.28 -20.34 3.48
CA THR A 188 -29.97 -21.50 4.04
C THR A 188 -29.41 -21.79 5.43
N ARG A 189 -30.21 -21.54 6.47
CA ARG A 189 -29.85 -21.65 7.90
C ARG A 189 -30.58 -22.83 8.57
N PRO A 190 -30.21 -23.24 9.80
CA PRO A 190 -31.01 -24.20 10.55
C PRO A 190 -32.26 -23.50 11.13
N GLY A 191 -33.43 -23.87 10.62
CA GLY A 191 -34.74 -23.38 11.07
C GLY A 191 -35.32 -24.19 12.24
N ALA A 192 -36.65 -24.25 12.32
CA ALA A 192 -37.34 -25.00 13.37
C ALA A 192 -36.91 -26.48 13.39
N GLY A 193 -36.53 -26.98 14.57
CA GLY A 193 -36.01 -28.35 14.73
C GLY A 193 -34.69 -28.64 14.00
N GLY A 194 -33.97 -27.61 13.52
CA GLY A 194 -32.74 -27.74 12.76
C GLY A 194 -32.92 -28.02 11.26
N VAL A 195 -34.16 -28.05 10.76
CA VAL A 195 -34.43 -28.30 9.34
C VAL A 195 -33.90 -27.12 8.51
N PRO A 196 -33.23 -27.35 7.36
CA PRO A 196 -32.76 -26.27 6.49
C PRO A 196 -33.89 -25.32 6.07
N GLU A 197 -33.71 -24.03 6.31
CA GLU A 197 -34.64 -22.94 5.98
C GLU A 197 -33.90 -21.88 5.17
N THR A 198 -34.41 -21.52 4.00
CA THR A 198 -33.82 -20.46 3.17
C THR A 198 -34.50 -19.12 3.44
N VAL A 199 -33.71 -18.11 3.81
CA VAL A 199 -34.18 -16.79 4.20
C VAL A 199 -33.32 -15.69 3.58
N SER A 200 -33.91 -14.51 3.40
CA SER A 200 -33.16 -13.29 3.08
C SER A 200 -32.76 -12.59 4.37
N VAL A 201 -31.47 -12.26 4.52
CA VAL A 201 -30.91 -11.57 5.69
C VAL A 201 -30.13 -10.33 5.24
N THR A 202 -29.89 -9.39 6.16
CA THR A 202 -28.92 -8.31 5.94
C THR A 202 -27.56 -8.92 5.63
N ASN A 203 -26.87 -8.38 4.62
CA ASN A 203 -25.57 -8.89 4.22
C ASN A 203 -24.50 -8.57 5.28
N PRO A 204 -23.91 -9.57 5.97
CA PRO A 204 -22.90 -9.36 7.01
C PRO A 204 -21.56 -8.82 6.47
N LEU A 205 -21.38 -8.80 5.14
CA LEU A 205 -20.19 -8.30 4.46
C LEU A 205 -20.28 -6.82 4.09
N ARG A 206 -21.47 -6.22 4.15
CA ARG A 206 -21.67 -4.83 3.71
C ARG A 206 -21.20 -3.83 4.75
N GLU A 207 -21.51 -4.08 6.02
CA GLU A 207 -21.22 -3.21 7.15
C GLU A 207 -21.36 -4.00 8.46
N TYR A 208 -20.56 -3.64 9.47
CA TYR A 208 -20.73 -4.12 10.84
C TYR A 208 -21.64 -3.17 11.62
N ARG A 209 -22.48 -3.71 12.50
CA ARG A 209 -23.34 -2.93 13.40
C ARG A 209 -22.79 -2.99 14.83
N PHE A 210 -22.41 -1.84 15.36
CA PHE A 210 -22.09 -1.67 16.77
C PHE A 210 -23.37 -1.81 17.60
N ARG A 211 -23.36 -2.68 18.62
CA ARG A 211 -24.57 -3.02 19.39
C ARG A 211 -24.61 -2.37 20.77
N ASP A 212 -23.46 -1.99 21.31
CA ASP A 212 -23.34 -1.33 22.60
C ASP A 212 -22.99 0.15 22.42
N ASP A 213 -23.99 1.01 22.61
CA ASP A 213 -23.83 2.46 22.54
C ASP A 213 -22.92 2.98 23.65
N ASN A 214 -22.82 2.31 24.81
CA ASN A 214 -21.93 2.74 25.89
C ASN A 214 -20.47 2.52 25.51
N LEU A 215 -20.12 1.36 24.94
CA LEU A 215 -18.77 1.11 24.44
C LEU A 215 -18.42 2.12 23.35
N ARG A 216 -19.34 2.39 22.42
CA ARG A 216 -19.12 3.37 21.36
C ARG A 216 -18.92 4.78 21.94
N ASN A 217 -19.75 5.20 22.88
CA ASN A 217 -19.63 6.50 23.54
C ASN A 217 -18.34 6.63 24.36
N GLN A 218 -17.87 5.53 24.96
CA GLN A 218 -16.67 5.51 25.79
C GLN A 218 -15.37 5.52 24.97
N TYR A 219 -15.32 4.75 23.89
CA TYR A 219 -14.06 4.45 23.19
C TYR A 219 -13.93 5.12 21.83
N PHE A 220 -15.04 5.48 21.18
CA PHE A 220 -14.98 6.08 19.84
C PHE A 220 -14.94 7.60 19.96
N SER A 221 -14.31 8.22 18.97
CA SER A 221 -14.12 9.67 18.88
C SER A 221 -14.50 10.18 17.50
N PHE A 222 -14.53 11.51 17.35
CA PHE A 222 -14.86 12.19 16.09
C PHE A 222 -16.22 11.75 15.52
N GLN A 223 -16.34 11.62 14.20
CA GLN A 223 -17.56 11.18 13.54
C GLN A 223 -18.00 9.77 13.93
N PHE A 224 -17.06 8.88 14.29
CA PHE A 224 -17.33 7.46 14.49
C PHE A 224 -18.19 7.19 15.74
N GLN A 225 -18.12 8.06 16.75
CA GLN A 225 -18.93 7.93 17.98
C GLN A 225 -20.44 7.91 17.69
N ASN A 226 -20.87 8.64 16.66
CA ASN A 226 -22.29 8.80 16.29
C ASN A 226 -22.79 7.75 15.29
N SER A 227 -21.92 6.85 14.80
CA SER A 227 -22.31 5.87 13.79
C SER A 227 -22.49 4.48 14.38
N ALA A 228 -23.73 3.96 14.32
CA ALA A 228 -24.02 2.60 14.70
C ALA A 228 -23.52 1.55 13.69
N PHE A 229 -22.99 1.98 12.53
CA PHE A 229 -22.56 1.08 11.47
C PHE A 229 -21.22 1.52 10.86
N THR A 230 -20.42 0.55 10.42
CA THR A 230 -19.26 0.88 9.59
C THR A 230 -19.71 1.42 8.24
N ARG A 231 -19.00 2.43 7.73
CA ARG A 231 -19.31 3.11 6.46
C ARG A 231 -18.10 3.22 5.55
N ARG A 232 -18.35 3.08 4.24
CA ARG A 232 -17.37 3.18 3.15
C ARG A 232 -17.71 4.37 2.25
N GLN A 233 -16.74 5.26 2.01
CA GLN A 233 -16.92 6.52 1.25
C GLN A 233 -18.23 7.27 1.59
N PRO A 234 -18.64 7.41 2.86
CA PRO A 234 -19.87 8.14 3.20
C PRO A 234 -19.82 9.57 2.61
N PRO A 235 -20.96 10.11 2.13
CA PRO A 235 -20.98 11.42 1.47
C PRO A 235 -20.49 12.59 2.34
N ASP A 236 -20.63 12.47 3.66
CA ASP A 236 -20.29 13.48 4.65
C ASP A 236 -20.00 12.85 6.03
N SER A 237 -19.63 13.69 6.99
CA SER A 237 -19.28 13.30 8.35
C SER A 237 -20.47 12.81 9.20
N SER A 238 -21.72 12.85 8.70
CA SER A 238 -22.87 12.27 9.41
C SER A 238 -22.88 10.74 9.38
N LEU A 239 -22.11 10.12 8.46
CA LEU A 239 -22.01 8.67 8.31
C LEU A 239 -23.37 7.97 8.09
N SER A 240 -24.32 8.69 7.46
CA SER A 240 -25.69 8.21 7.24
C SER A 240 -25.75 6.93 6.39
N SER A 241 -24.88 6.80 5.38
CA SER A 241 -24.84 5.66 4.46
C SER A 241 -23.45 5.45 3.86
N SER A 242 -23.18 4.24 3.35
CA SER A 242 -22.01 3.95 2.52
C SER A 242 -22.27 4.34 1.07
N ASN A 243 -21.27 4.89 0.38
CA ASN A 243 -21.31 5.17 -1.06
C ASN A 243 -20.40 4.20 -1.83
N ASN A 244 -20.88 2.99 -2.07
CA ASN A 244 -20.10 1.97 -2.78
C ASN A 244 -19.80 2.35 -4.24
N ALA A 245 -20.58 3.24 -4.86
CA ALA A 245 -20.29 3.74 -6.21
C ALA A 245 -19.06 4.66 -6.21
N ALA A 246 -18.90 5.51 -5.19
CA ALA A 246 -17.69 6.28 -5.00
C ALA A 246 -16.47 5.37 -4.75
N VAL A 247 -16.62 4.32 -3.94
CA VAL A 247 -15.55 3.31 -3.75
C VAL A 247 -15.14 2.70 -5.08
N ASP A 248 -16.10 2.21 -5.87
CA ASP A 248 -15.81 1.59 -7.18
C ASP A 248 -15.07 2.56 -8.12
N ALA A 249 -15.47 3.83 -8.14
CA ALA A 249 -14.87 4.85 -9.00
C ALA A 249 -13.42 5.15 -8.60
N VAL A 250 -13.13 5.45 -7.32
CA VAL A 250 -11.76 5.75 -6.88
C VAL A 250 -10.85 4.52 -6.92
N MET A 251 -11.38 3.34 -6.59
CA MET A 251 -10.62 2.10 -6.73
C MET A 251 -10.27 1.83 -8.19
N ASN A 252 -11.20 2.03 -9.11
CA ASN A 252 -10.95 1.80 -10.54
C ASN A 252 -10.00 2.84 -11.13
N ARG A 253 -10.08 4.11 -10.70
CA ARG A 253 -9.16 5.18 -11.09
C ARG A 253 -7.69 4.82 -10.81
N ASP A 254 -7.41 4.23 -9.65
CA ASP A 254 -6.06 3.84 -9.24
C ASP A 254 -5.60 2.48 -9.80
N TYR A 255 -6.47 1.77 -10.53
CA TYR A 255 -6.24 0.36 -10.87
C TYR A 255 -4.95 0.13 -11.67
N SER A 256 -4.66 0.95 -12.69
CA SER A 256 -3.52 0.76 -13.58
C SER A 256 -2.18 0.83 -12.81
N SER A 257 -1.92 1.97 -12.15
CA SER A 257 -0.75 2.15 -11.30
C SER A 257 -0.66 1.11 -10.17
N ARG A 258 -1.78 0.82 -9.49
CA ARG A 258 -1.79 -0.16 -8.39
C ARG A 258 -1.48 -1.58 -8.85
N ARG A 259 -1.95 -1.98 -10.04
CA ARG A 259 -1.64 -3.29 -10.62
C ARG A 259 -0.16 -3.40 -10.94
N SER A 260 0.42 -2.38 -11.59
CA SER A 260 1.85 -2.33 -11.90
C SER A 260 2.70 -2.31 -10.63
N ALA A 261 2.30 -1.56 -9.61
CA ALA A 261 2.91 -1.60 -8.28
C ALA A 261 2.84 -3.00 -7.66
N THR A 262 1.70 -3.68 -7.75
CA THR A 262 1.52 -5.04 -7.21
C THR A 262 2.42 -6.05 -7.90
N TYR A 263 2.57 -5.97 -9.22
CA TYR A 263 3.47 -6.84 -9.96
C TYR A 263 4.93 -6.59 -9.59
N ALA A 264 5.32 -5.31 -9.45
CA ALA A 264 6.67 -4.92 -9.09
C ALA A 264 7.08 -5.35 -7.67
N LEU A 265 6.13 -5.60 -6.76
CA LEU A 265 6.42 -6.10 -5.41
C LEU A 265 7.28 -7.38 -5.42
N PHE A 266 7.07 -8.25 -6.40
CA PHE A 266 7.77 -9.54 -6.47
C PHE A 266 9.22 -9.42 -6.95
N SER A 267 9.61 -8.26 -7.50
CA SER A 267 10.98 -7.93 -7.89
C SER A 267 11.72 -7.12 -6.82
N ILE A 268 11.09 -6.85 -5.65
CA ILE A 268 11.77 -6.18 -4.54
C ILE A 268 12.84 -7.13 -3.96
N PRO A 269 14.10 -6.68 -3.74
CA PRO A 269 15.20 -7.61 -3.43
C PRO A 269 15.13 -8.30 -2.06
N ASN A 270 14.51 -7.68 -1.07
CA ASN A 270 14.50 -8.19 0.31
C ASN A 270 13.15 -7.99 1.00
N PHE A 271 12.85 -8.90 1.92
CA PHE A 271 11.56 -8.93 2.61
C PHE A 271 11.29 -7.69 3.46
N SER A 272 12.32 -7.01 3.99
CA SER A 272 12.15 -5.79 4.78
C SER A 272 11.59 -4.64 3.95
N ASP A 273 12.14 -4.41 2.76
CA ASP A 273 11.67 -3.36 1.85
C ASP A 273 10.31 -3.75 1.23
N PHE A 274 10.08 -5.04 0.99
CA PHE A 274 8.77 -5.53 0.58
C PHE A 274 7.69 -5.30 1.66
N SER A 275 8.03 -5.47 2.94
CA SER A 275 7.05 -5.54 4.03
C SER A 275 6.43 -4.20 4.41
N GLY A 276 7.24 -3.15 4.61
CA GLY A 276 6.77 -1.91 5.23
C GLY A 276 7.19 -0.65 4.49
N THR A 277 6.57 0.49 4.80
CA THR A 277 6.84 1.78 4.14
C THR A 277 8.13 2.48 4.59
N MET A 278 8.82 1.96 5.61
CA MET A 278 9.99 2.61 6.19
C MET A 278 11.12 2.75 5.17
N ARG A 279 11.64 3.98 5.01
CA ARG A 279 12.69 4.23 4.02
C ARG A 279 13.94 3.43 4.32
N ASN A 280 14.40 2.66 3.33
CA ASN A 280 15.77 2.18 3.25
C ASN A 280 16.67 3.26 2.66
N THR A 281 17.71 3.69 3.37
CA THR A 281 18.61 4.75 2.87
C THR A 281 19.35 4.36 1.61
N ASN A 282 19.56 3.07 1.38
CA ASN A 282 20.22 2.51 0.21
C ASN A 282 19.23 1.73 -0.67
N GLY A 283 17.93 2.05 -0.56
CA GLY A 283 16.91 1.40 -1.38
C GLY A 283 16.91 1.97 -2.80
N SER A 284 16.84 1.08 -3.79
CA SER A 284 16.56 1.45 -5.18
C SER A 284 15.14 2.03 -5.32
N PRO A 285 14.83 2.77 -6.41
CA PRO A 285 13.51 3.39 -6.59
C PRO A 285 12.32 2.41 -6.51
N ASN A 286 12.47 1.17 -7.00
CA ASN A 286 11.43 0.14 -6.86
C ASN A 286 11.26 -0.38 -5.42
N ALA A 287 12.29 -0.31 -4.58
CA ALA A 287 12.24 -0.70 -3.16
C ALA A 287 11.55 0.36 -2.27
N TRP A 288 11.12 1.48 -2.86
CA TRP A 288 10.26 2.48 -2.22
C TRP A 288 8.76 2.18 -2.41
N ASN A 289 8.46 1.12 -3.15
CA ASN A 289 7.17 0.45 -3.10
C ASN A 289 7.22 -0.65 -2.03
N SER A 290 6.11 -0.92 -1.37
CA SER A 290 5.98 -2.02 -0.42
C SER A 290 4.55 -2.56 -0.42
N VAL A 291 4.35 -3.74 0.15
CA VAL A 291 3.00 -4.30 0.30
C VAL A 291 2.15 -3.42 1.22
N GLU A 292 2.77 -2.73 2.19
CA GLU A 292 2.12 -1.74 3.04
C GLU A 292 1.72 -0.47 2.27
N SER A 293 2.56 0.05 1.36
CA SER A 293 2.19 1.23 0.57
C SER A 293 1.00 0.96 -0.34
N VAL A 294 0.94 -0.22 -0.95
CA VAL A 294 -0.20 -0.63 -1.78
C VAL A 294 -1.45 -0.89 -0.92
N HIS A 295 -1.29 -1.51 0.25
CA HIS A 295 -2.33 -1.68 1.26
C HIS A 295 -2.97 -0.34 1.66
N ASN A 296 -2.15 0.66 1.97
CA ASN A 296 -2.63 1.97 2.41
C ASN A 296 -3.55 2.61 1.36
N GLY A 297 -3.18 2.55 0.08
CA GLY A 297 -4.00 3.08 -1.00
C GLY A 297 -5.40 2.44 -1.06
N VAL A 298 -5.54 1.15 -0.77
CA VAL A 298 -6.86 0.48 -0.75
C VAL A 298 -7.68 0.92 0.46
N HIS A 299 -7.05 1.08 1.63
CA HIS A 299 -7.70 1.60 2.82
C HIS A 299 -8.27 3.01 2.59
N VAL A 300 -7.46 3.93 2.07
CA VAL A 300 -7.88 5.31 1.76
C VAL A 300 -9.01 5.31 0.73
N ASN A 301 -8.84 4.58 -0.37
CA ASN A 301 -9.83 4.53 -1.45
C ASN A 301 -11.16 3.90 -1.01
N CYS A 302 -11.14 2.92 -0.10
CA CYS A 302 -12.36 2.32 0.42
C CYS A 302 -13.05 3.18 1.49
N GLY A 303 -12.27 3.87 2.34
CA GLY A 303 -12.80 4.68 3.43
C GLY A 303 -13.24 6.08 3.00
N GLY A 304 -12.51 6.71 2.09
CA GLY A 304 -12.68 8.12 1.77
C GLY A 304 -12.34 9.02 2.95
N GLN A 305 -12.93 10.21 2.96
CA GLN A 305 -12.66 11.20 4.01
C GLN A 305 -13.18 10.80 5.39
N TRP A 306 -14.34 10.17 5.44
CA TRP A 306 -15.04 9.95 6.72
C TRP A 306 -15.21 8.48 7.08
N GLY A 307 -15.03 7.56 6.14
CA GLY A 307 -15.33 6.14 6.34
C GLY A 307 -14.32 5.41 7.22
N HIS A 308 -14.73 4.26 7.75
CA HIS A 308 -13.96 3.54 8.77
C HIS A 308 -12.66 2.96 8.21
N MET A 309 -12.65 2.54 6.94
CA MET A 309 -11.47 1.99 6.27
C MET A 309 -10.31 2.99 6.11
N THR A 310 -10.53 4.29 6.28
CA THR A 310 -9.48 5.34 6.17
C THR A 310 -8.76 5.61 7.49
N ALA A 311 -9.26 5.06 8.61
CA ALA A 311 -8.73 5.28 9.95
C ALA A 311 -8.21 3.95 10.52
N VAL A 312 -6.92 3.90 10.88
CA VAL A 312 -6.26 2.70 11.40
C VAL A 312 -7.07 2.11 12.56
N ALA A 313 -7.42 2.93 13.54
CA ALA A 313 -8.15 2.57 14.74
C ALA A 313 -9.49 1.87 14.49
N TYR A 314 -10.18 2.21 13.41
CA TYR A 314 -11.57 1.78 13.16
C TYR A 314 -11.71 0.80 12.00
N SER A 315 -10.70 0.70 11.13
CA SER A 315 -10.78 -0.04 9.87
C SER A 315 -11.15 -1.52 10.05
N ALA A 316 -10.59 -2.19 11.06
CA ALA A 316 -10.83 -3.61 11.34
C ALA A 316 -12.27 -3.96 11.72
N PHE A 317 -13.11 -2.98 12.07
CA PHE A 317 -14.53 -3.24 12.28
C PHE A 317 -15.28 -3.48 10.96
N ASP A 318 -14.86 -2.88 9.84
CA ASP A 318 -15.55 -3.07 8.56
C ASP A 318 -15.23 -4.47 8.00
N PRO A 319 -16.24 -5.29 7.65
CA PRO A 319 -16.00 -6.63 7.10
C PRO A 319 -15.03 -6.68 5.92
N VAL A 320 -14.96 -5.65 5.07
CA VAL A 320 -14.03 -5.61 3.92
C VAL A 320 -12.56 -5.61 4.33
N PHE A 321 -12.24 -5.14 5.53
CA PHE A 321 -10.89 -5.19 6.10
C PHE A 321 -10.31 -6.59 6.03
N TRP A 322 -11.10 -7.58 6.45
CA TRP A 322 -10.65 -8.97 6.51
C TRP A 322 -10.37 -9.54 5.12
N MET A 323 -11.18 -9.22 4.10
CA MET A 323 -10.90 -9.64 2.73
C MET A 323 -9.73 -8.90 2.09
N HIS A 324 -9.54 -7.62 2.44
CA HIS A 324 -8.40 -6.83 2.01
C HIS A 324 -7.10 -7.40 2.58
N HIS A 325 -7.02 -7.58 3.90
CA HIS A 325 -5.86 -8.16 4.59
C HIS A 325 -5.62 -9.62 4.19
N CYS A 326 -6.66 -10.39 3.86
CA CYS A 326 -6.52 -11.72 3.29
C CYS A 326 -5.81 -11.69 1.92
N ASN A 327 -6.05 -10.66 1.09
CA ASN A 327 -5.27 -10.48 -0.15
C ASN A 327 -3.84 -10.00 0.14
N ILE A 328 -3.62 -9.16 1.15
CA ILE A 328 -2.27 -8.77 1.58
C ILE A 328 -1.47 -10.00 2.03
N ASP A 329 -2.04 -10.86 2.87
CA ASP A 329 -1.42 -12.13 3.27
C ASP A 329 -1.13 -13.06 2.08
N ARG A 330 -2.01 -13.06 1.07
CA ARG A 330 -1.79 -13.78 -0.20
C ARG A 330 -0.57 -13.24 -0.94
N LEU A 331 -0.41 -11.92 -1.07
CA LEU A 331 0.77 -11.30 -1.69
C LEU A 331 2.05 -11.64 -0.90
N ILE A 332 2.00 -11.61 0.43
CA ILE A 332 3.12 -11.98 1.30
C ILE A 332 3.51 -13.45 1.12
N ALA A 333 2.53 -14.37 1.09
CA ALA A 333 2.78 -15.78 0.86
C ALA A 333 3.41 -16.04 -0.52
N MET A 334 2.94 -15.33 -1.56
CA MET A 334 3.53 -15.42 -2.89
C MET A 334 4.95 -14.89 -2.93
N TYR A 335 5.23 -13.76 -2.27
CA TYR A 335 6.59 -13.22 -2.15
C TYR A 335 7.53 -14.22 -1.46
N GLN A 336 7.12 -14.80 -0.33
CA GLN A 336 7.92 -15.80 0.39
C GLN A 336 8.16 -17.08 -0.42
N ALA A 337 7.23 -17.43 -1.31
CA ALA A 337 7.37 -18.57 -2.20
C ALA A 337 8.41 -18.32 -3.31
N VAL A 338 8.43 -17.12 -3.90
CA VAL A 338 9.38 -16.77 -4.98
C VAL A 338 10.74 -16.28 -4.48
N ASN A 339 10.81 -15.82 -3.22
CA ASN A 339 12.03 -15.38 -2.53
C ASN A 339 12.29 -16.20 -1.25
N PRO A 340 12.48 -17.53 -1.35
CA PRO A 340 12.66 -18.39 -0.18
C PRO A 340 13.91 -17.99 0.63
N GLY A 341 13.75 -17.90 1.95
CA GLY A 341 14.83 -17.52 2.87
C GLY A 341 14.99 -16.00 3.07
N SER A 342 14.28 -15.17 2.30
CA SER A 342 14.21 -13.74 2.57
C SER A 342 13.36 -13.49 3.81
N VAL A 343 13.98 -12.94 4.86
CA VAL A 343 13.35 -12.66 6.15
C VAL A 343 13.55 -11.21 6.55
N ILE A 344 12.76 -10.73 7.52
CA ILE A 344 12.94 -9.38 8.05
C ILE A 344 14.36 -9.18 8.60
N GLN A 345 14.95 -8.06 8.26
CA GLN A 345 16.18 -7.53 8.85
C GLN A 345 15.86 -6.49 9.93
N PRO A 346 16.74 -6.28 10.91
CA PRO A 346 16.56 -5.26 11.94
C PRO A 346 16.29 -3.87 11.36
N ARG A 347 15.24 -3.19 11.82
CA ARG A 347 14.87 -1.81 11.43
C ARG A 347 14.39 -1.01 12.65
N PRO A 348 14.43 0.33 12.61
CA PRO A 348 13.85 1.16 13.67
C PRO A 348 12.44 0.69 14.04
N ALA A 349 12.16 0.56 15.33
CA ALA A 349 10.89 0.04 15.80
C ALA A 349 9.76 1.07 15.62
N SER A 350 8.53 0.57 15.48
CA SER A 350 7.31 1.38 15.54
C SER A 350 6.54 1.06 16.83
N GLY A 351 5.97 2.08 17.46
CA GLY A 351 5.25 1.93 18.72
C GLY A 351 3.89 1.26 18.53
N THR A 352 3.52 0.42 19.49
CA THR A 352 2.22 -0.27 19.52
C THR A 352 1.68 -0.30 20.94
N PHE A 353 0.43 -0.73 21.12
CA PHE A 353 -0.17 -0.90 22.43
C PHE A 353 0.70 -1.74 23.36
N ALA A 354 1.29 -2.82 22.85
CA ALA A 354 2.11 -3.74 23.63
C ALA A 354 3.52 -3.23 23.92
N ARG A 355 4.03 -2.27 23.14
CA ARG A 355 5.43 -1.84 23.19
C ARG A 355 5.53 -0.34 22.89
N GLN A 356 5.76 0.44 23.94
CA GLN A 356 6.33 1.78 23.82
C GLN A 356 7.78 1.67 23.33
N VAL A 357 8.20 2.60 22.47
CA VAL A 357 9.51 2.57 21.82
C VAL A 357 10.13 3.96 21.81
N SER A 358 11.46 3.99 21.80
CA SER A 358 12.31 5.16 21.63
C SER A 358 13.00 5.12 20.25
N SER A 359 13.67 6.22 19.87
CA SER A 359 14.37 6.29 18.58
C SER A 359 15.51 5.29 18.40
N SER A 360 16.04 4.71 19.47
CA SER A 360 17.08 3.67 19.41
C SER A 360 16.53 2.24 19.41
N ASP A 361 15.22 2.07 19.61
CA ASP A 361 14.60 0.75 19.58
C ASP A 361 14.55 0.18 18.16
N VAL A 362 14.70 -1.13 18.08
CA VAL A 362 14.74 -1.87 16.81
C VAL A 362 13.74 -3.01 16.85
N ASP A 363 13.04 -3.21 15.74
CA ASP A 363 12.25 -4.41 15.46
C ASP A 363 13.11 -5.44 14.73
N THR A 364 13.05 -6.68 15.18
CA THR A 364 13.86 -7.79 14.68
C THR A 364 12.98 -9.01 14.41
N ILE A 365 13.56 -10.07 13.84
CA ILE A 365 12.86 -11.34 13.63
C ILE A 365 12.28 -11.96 14.91
N ASN A 366 12.85 -11.62 16.07
CA ASN A 366 12.46 -12.13 17.38
C ASN A 366 11.54 -11.17 18.16
N THR A 367 11.19 -10.00 17.60
CA THR A 367 10.25 -9.10 18.28
C THR A 367 8.90 -9.80 18.44
N PRO A 368 8.30 -9.81 19.65
CA PRO A 368 6.98 -10.38 19.88
C PRO A 368 5.90 -9.73 19.01
N LEU A 369 5.12 -10.54 18.31
CA LEU A 369 3.92 -10.16 17.58
C LEU A 369 2.71 -10.18 18.52
N ALA A 370 2.77 -9.37 19.58
CA ALA A 370 1.70 -9.29 20.57
C ALA A 370 0.36 -8.84 19.93
N PRO A 371 -0.79 -9.34 20.40
CA PRO A 371 -0.97 -10.22 21.58
C PRO A 371 -1.01 -11.71 21.22
N PHE A 372 -0.53 -12.11 20.05
CA PHE A 372 -0.73 -13.48 19.55
C PHE A 372 0.23 -14.45 20.24
N ARG A 373 -0.32 -15.50 20.84
CA ARG A 373 0.45 -16.49 21.60
C ARG A 373 0.24 -17.90 21.07
N HIS A 374 1.32 -18.67 21.11
CA HIS A 374 1.34 -20.12 20.95
C HIS A 374 0.62 -20.81 22.12
N PRO A 375 0.25 -22.10 22.00
CA PRO A 375 -0.36 -22.88 23.09
C PRO A 375 0.48 -22.96 24.38
N ASN A 376 1.80 -22.83 24.27
CA ASN A 376 2.73 -22.81 25.41
C ASN A 376 2.82 -21.44 26.10
N GLY A 377 2.10 -20.42 25.62
CA GLY A 377 2.06 -19.07 26.19
C GLY A 377 3.12 -18.11 25.66
N GLN A 378 4.08 -18.58 24.84
CA GLN A 378 5.05 -17.72 24.18
C GLN A 378 4.38 -16.92 23.06
N TYR A 379 4.83 -15.68 22.86
CA TYR A 379 4.37 -14.88 21.73
C TYR A 379 4.83 -15.47 20.40
N TYR A 380 4.00 -15.29 19.38
CA TYR A 380 4.46 -15.41 18.01
C TYR A 380 5.55 -14.36 17.73
N THR A 381 6.45 -14.67 16.83
CA THR A 381 7.48 -13.77 16.30
C THR A 381 7.49 -13.87 14.77
N SER A 382 8.22 -12.99 14.10
CA SER A 382 8.38 -13.09 12.64
C SER A 382 9.02 -14.42 12.22
N GLN A 383 9.81 -15.06 13.09
CA GLN A 383 10.39 -16.39 12.84
C GLN A 383 9.33 -17.46 12.55
N ASP A 384 8.16 -17.37 13.18
CA ASP A 384 7.07 -18.36 13.03
C ASP A 384 6.36 -18.28 11.67
N VAL A 385 6.49 -17.14 10.97
CA VAL A 385 5.64 -16.78 9.83
C VAL A 385 6.43 -16.31 8.60
N SER A 386 7.76 -16.34 8.63
CA SER A 386 8.63 -15.83 7.55
C SER A 386 8.75 -16.76 6.34
N THR A 387 8.15 -17.93 6.37
CA THR A 387 8.24 -18.92 5.28
C THR A 387 6.88 -19.16 4.62
N ALA A 388 6.89 -19.51 3.33
CA ALA A 388 5.67 -19.76 2.58
C ALA A 388 4.85 -20.94 3.12
N ASP A 389 5.48 -21.92 3.77
CA ASP A 389 4.81 -23.08 4.36
C ASP A 389 4.11 -22.78 5.69
N SER A 390 4.40 -21.64 6.34
CA SER A 390 3.76 -21.21 7.59
C SER A 390 2.24 -21.13 7.46
N ILE A 391 1.72 -20.70 6.31
CA ILE A 391 0.27 -20.60 6.06
C ILE A 391 -0.42 -21.97 6.14
N TRP A 392 0.26 -23.03 5.71
CA TRP A 392 -0.30 -24.38 5.74
C TRP A 392 -0.37 -24.92 7.17
N ASN A 393 0.51 -24.47 8.06
CA ASN A 393 0.47 -24.82 9.48
C ASN A 393 -0.73 -24.18 10.18
N PHE A 394 -1.20 -23.01 9.72
CA PHE A 394 -2.48 -22.43 10.16
C PHE A 394 -3.71 -23.09 9.51
N GLY A 395 -3.52 -24.00 8.55
CA GLY A 395 -4.61 -24.76 7.93
C GLY A 395 -5.24 -24.08 6.71
N TYR A 396 -4.55 -23.15 6.06
CA TYR A 396 -5.02 -22.54 4.81
C TYR A 396 -3.94 -22.56 3.72
N GLN A 397 -4.37 -22.37 2.47
CA GLN A 397 -3.50 -22.22 1.30
C GLN A 397 -4.12 -21.24 0.31
N TYR A 398 -3.34 -20.77 -0.66
CA TYR A 398 -3.83 -20.02 -1.82
C TYR A 398 -3.73 -20.86 -3.09
N THR A 399 -4.39 -20.43 -4.18
CA THR A 399 -4.22 -21.08 -5.49
C THR A 399 -2.76 -21.04 -5.91
N GLU A 400 -2.09 -19.93 -5.61
CA GLU A 400 -0.73 -19.59 -6.03
C GLU A 400 0.34 -20.18 -5.11
N VAL A 401 -0.04 -20.61 -3.90
CA VAL A 401 0.85 -21.22 -2.91
C VAL A 401 0.23 -22.51 -2.35
N PRO A 402 0.07 -23.57 -3.18
CA PRO A 402 -0.67 -24.75 -2.78
C PRO A 402 0.19 -25.72 -1.96
N VAL A 403 -0.45 -26.38 -0.99
CA VAL A 403 0.21 -27.31 -0.05
C VAL A 403 0.81 -28.55 -0.73
N SER A 404 0.42 -28.84 -1.97
CA SER A 404 0.99 -29.93 -2.77
C SER A 404 2.49 -29.77 -3.04
N PHE A 405 3.04 -28.55 -2.91
CA PHE A 405 4.48 -28.31 -3.02
C PHE A 405 5.23 -28.35 -1.67
N ARG A 406 4.59 -28.80 -0.58
CA ARG A 406 5.29 -28.94 0.71
C ARG A 406 6.55 -29.79 0.56
N GLY A 407 7.69 -29.26 0.99
CA GLY A 407 9.00 -29.90 0.84
C GLY A 407 9.66 -29.70 -0.53
N ASN A 408 9.06 -28.92 -1.45
CA ASN A 408 9.61 -28.60 -2.76
C ASN A 408 9.63 -27.06 -2.99
N PRO A 409 10.53 -26.31 -2.33
CA PRO A 409 10.57 -24.85 -2.43
C PRO A 409 10.88 -24.35 -3.85
N SER A 410 11.75 -25.01 -4.61
CA SER A 410 12.06 -24.61 -5.99
C SER A 410 10.88 -24.81 -6.93
N GLY A 411 10.17 -25.93 -6.81
CA GLY A 411 8.94 -26.16 -7.58
C GLY A 411 7.82 -25.19 -7.20
N LEU A 412 7.70 -24.87 -5.91
CA LEU A 412 6.78 -23.85 -5.44
C LEU A 412 7.11 -22.48 -6.03
N ALA A 413 8.37 -22.05 -5.99
CA ALA A 413 8.81 -20.76 -6.55
C ALA A 413 8.48 -20.64 -8.04
N ALA A 414 8.77 -21.67 -8.84
CA ALA A 414 8.47 -21.68 -10.26
C ALA A 414 6.96 -21.61 -10.53
N PHE A 415 6.16 -22.41 -9.83
CA PHE A 415 4.70 -22.42 -9.95
C PHE A 415 4.09 -21.08 -9.51
N THR A 416 4.49 -20.55 -8.36
CA THR A 416 3.99 -19.27 -7.88
C THR A 416 4.36 -18.14 -8.85
N THR A 417 5.56 -18.17 -9.44
CA THR A 417 5.98 -17.19 -10.45
C THR A 417 5.09 -17.24 -11.69
N SER A 418 4.75 -18.43 -12.22
CA SER A 418 3.84 -18.55 -13.35
C SER A 418 2.45 -18.00 -13.04
N GLN A 419 1.98 -18.21 -11.80
CA GLN A 419 0.71 -17.64 -11.35
C GLN A 419 0.76 -16.11 -11.24
N ILE A 420 1.82 -15.54 -10.65
CA ILE A 420 2.02 -14.08 -10.57
C ILE A 420 2.01 -13.46 -11.97
N ASN A 421 2.76 -14.06 -12.91
CA ASN A 421 2.81 -13.60 -14.29
C ASN A 421 1.45 -13.70 -14.98
N ALA A 422 0.71 -14.79 -14.77
CA ALA A 422 -0.64 -14.95 -15.33
C ALA A 422 -1.63 -13.92 -14.79
N LEU A 423 -1.48 -13.53 -13.51
CA LEU A 423 -2.38 -12.63 -12.81
C LEU A 423 -2.08 -11.16 -13.06
N TYR A 424 -0.81 -10.75 -13.01
CA TYR A 424 -0.42 -9.35 -12.84
C TYR A 424 0.46 -8.77 -13.95
N ARG A 425 1.12 -9.60 -14.77
CA ARG A 425 1.86 -9.10 -15.94
C ARG A 425 0.91 -8.32 -16.84
N ASP A 426 1.41 -7.23 -17.40
CA ASP A 426 0.62 -6.38 -18.29
C ASP A 426 0.15 -7.15 -19.54
N SER A 427 -1.11 -6.96 -19.88
CA SER A 427 -1.83 -7.58 -21.00
C SER A 427 -2.09 -6.62 -22.16
N SER A 428 -1.69 -5.34 -22.05
CA SER A 428 -1.76 -4.34 -23.14
C SER A 428 -0.94 -4.76 -24.37
N SER A 429 -0.02 -5.71 -24.19
CA SER A 429 0.65 -6.47 -25.25
C SER A 429 -0.20 -7.61 -25.84
N SER A 430 -1.54 -7.54 -25.79
CA SER A 430 -2.46 -8.57 -26.29
C SER A 430 -2.29 -8.96 -27.78
N ASN A 431 -1.51 -8.21 -28.56
CA ASN A 431 -1.07 -8.57 -29.91
C ASN A 431 0.29 -9.29 -29.98
N LYS A 432 1.04 -9.37 -28.87
CA LYS A 432 2.26 -10.16 -28.72
C LYS A 432 1.88 -11.44 -27.97
N LYS A 433 2.14 -12.60 -28.58
CA LYS A 433 2.02 -13.88 -27.88
C LYS A 433 2.87 -13.81 -26.61
N ARG A 434 2.35 -14.30 -25.48
CA ARG A 434 3.09 -14.44 -24.21
C ARG A 434 4.43 -15.19 -24.36
N ASP A 435 4.61 -15.87 -25.49
CA ASP A 435 5.79 -16.65 -25.88
C ASP A 435 7.02 -15.82 -26.32
N VAL A 436 6.96 -14.49 -26.32
CA VAL A 436 8.08 -13.64 -26.79
C VAL A 436 8.60 -12.74 -25.66
N ALA A 437 9.90 -12.88 -25.35
CA ALA A 437 10.59 -12.00 -24.42
C ALA A 437 10.65 -10.58 -25.01
N TYR A 438 10.50 -9.56 -24.16
CA TYR A 438 10.58 -8.17 -24.60
C TYR A 438 11.26 -7.31 -23.54
N LYS A 439 11.81 -6.18 -23.99
CA LYS A 439 12.30 -5.11 -23.13
C LYS A 439 11.30 -3.97 -23.15
N ARG A 440 11.10 -3.32 -22.01
CA ARG A 440 10.31 -2.08 -21.90
C ARG A 440 10.95 -1.21 -20.83
N ARG A 441 11.09 0.08 -21.13
CA ARG A 441 11.47 1.07 -20.13
C ARG A 441 10.28 1.39 -19.25
N GLU A 442 10.43 1.17 -17.95
CA GLU A 442 9.40 1.44 -16.96
C GLU A 442 9.71 2.73 -16.19
N TRP A 443 8.69 3.54 -15.93
CA TRP A 443 8.79 4.86 -15.29
C TRP A 443 8.05 4.86 -13.94
N VAL A 444 8.75 5.32 -12.91
CA VAL A 444 8.25 5.35 -11.52
C VAL A 444 8.42 6.75 -10.96
N CYS A 445 7.32 7.33 -10.49
CA CYS A 445 7.34 8.49 -9.61
C CYS A 445 7.39 7.99 -8.17
N HIS A 446 8.48 8.27 -7.46
CA HIS A 446 8.68 7.81 -6.09
C HIS A 446 8.80 9.01 -5.15
N MET A 447 8.49 8.77 -3.88
CA MET A 447 8.44 9.83 -2.91
C MET A 447 8.83 9.37 -1.52
N THR A 448 9.39 10.29 -0.74
CA THR A 448 9.67 10.12 0.69
C THR A 448 9.29 11.38 1.46
N TYR A 449 8.84 11.19 2.69
CA TYR A 449 8.49 12.28 3.62
C TYR A 449 8.44 11.75 5.05
N ASP A 450 8.54 12.64 6.03
CA ASP A 450 8.23 12.35 7.42
C ASP A 450 6.71 12.20 7.57
N ASN A 451 6.27 11.01 8.00
CA ASN A 451 4.86 10.72 8.22
C ASN A 451 4.18 11.66 9.23
N ASN A 452 4.95 12.29 10.12
CA ASN A 452 4.41 13.15 11.17
C ASN A 452 4.06 14.57 10.69
N GLU A 453 4.58 15.00 9.52
CA GLU A 453 4.24 16.31 8.92
C GLU A 453 2.80 16.36 8.38
N LEU A 454 2.17 15.22 8.12
CA LEU A 454 0.81 15.12 7.58
C LEU A 454 -0.23 14.97 8.70
N PRO A 455 -1.31 15.77 8.73
CA PRO A 455 -2.20 15.85 9.90
C PRO A 455 -3.09 14.62 10.11
N SER A 456 -3.31 13.78 9.09
CA SER A 456 -4.10 12.54 9.15
C SER A 456 -3.79 11.66 7.93
N THR A 457 -4.58 10.60 7.71
CA THR A 457 -4.52 9.81 6.48
C THR A 457 -4.45 10.71 5.25
N SER A 458 -3.46 10.46 4.41
CA SER A 458 -3.13 11.33 3.29
C SER A 458 -2.70 10.53 2.08
N SER A 459 -2.86 11.11 0.89
CA SER A 459 -2.36 10.57 -0.37
C SER A 459 -1.59 11.64 -1.13
N ILE A 460 -0.42 11.30 -1.63
CA ILE A 460 0.28 12.11 -2.61
C ILE A 460 -0.18 11.61 -3.97
N GLU A 461 -0.93 12.46 -4.65
CA GLU A 461 -1.54 12.15 -5.94
C GLU A 461 -0.73 12.77 -7.07
N ILE A 462 -0.52 11.98 -8.13
CA ILE A 462 0.29 12.35 -9.29
C ILE A 462 -0.64 12.62 -10.47
N TYR A 463 -0.36 13.71 -11.19
CA TYR A 463 -1.13 14.18 -12.33
C TYR A 463 -0.23 14.56 -13.51
N PHE A 464 -0.79 14.49 -14.72
CA PHE A 464 -0.31 15.17 -15.92
C PHE A 464 -1.28 16.29 -16.26
N ASP A 465 -0.92 17.57 -16.11
CA ASP A 465 -1.81 18.72 -16.36
C ASP A 465 -3.05 18.80 -15.46
N LYS A 466 -2.87 18.75 -14.13
CA LYS A 466 -3.97 19.05 -13.20
C LYS A 466 -4.66 20.37 -13.61
N PRO A 467 -5.99 20.38 -13.80
CA PRO A 467 -6.70 21.61 -14.12
C PRO A 467 -6.46 22.68 -13.03
N ASN A 468 -6.10 23.90 -13.46
CA ASN A 468 -6.02 25.04 -12.55
C ASN A 468 -7.44 25.43 -12.12
N GLY A 469 -7.87 25.02 -10.93
CA GLY A 469 -9.09 25.51 -10.30
C GLY A 469 -9.85 24.46 -9.51
N SER A 470 -9.95 24.69 -8.20
CA SER A 470 -10.78 23.97 -7.21
C SER A 470 -10.34 22.53 -6.90
N ALA A 471 -10.28 22.20 -5.61
CA ALA A 471 -10.41 20.80 -5.18
C ALA A 471 -11.67 20.20 -5.85
N PRO A 472 -11.72 18.89 -6.13
CA PRO A 472 -12.96 18.24 -6.53
C PRO A 472 -14.01 18.68 -5.52
N SER A 473 -15.04 19.39 -5.98
CA SER A 473 -16.05 19.91 -5.10
C SER A 473 -16.56 18.74 -4.27
N GLY A 474 -16.37 18.83 -2.94
CA GLY A 474 -17.07 17.96 -2.01
C GLY A 474 -18.54 17.92 -2.44
N THR A 475 -19.11 16.72 -2.43
CA THR A 475 -20.42 16.34 -2.98
C THR A 475 -20.43 15.87 -4.45
N GLY A 476 -20.46 14.54 -4.62
CA GLY A 476 -21.58 13.94 -5.35
C GLY A 476 -21.55 13.87 -6.88
N TYR A 477 -20.46 14.17 -7.59
CA TYR A 477 -20.41 13.90 -9.03
C TYR A 477 -19.04 13.43 -9.51
N LEU A 478 -18.80 12.11 -9.39
CA LEU A 478 -17.82 11.43 -10.24
C LEU A 478 -18.54 11.13 -11.57
N PRO A 479 -17.93 11.42 -12.73
CA PRO A 479 -18.54 11.09 -14.03
C PRO A 479 -18.85 9.60 -14.12
N LYS A 480 -19.86 9.25 -14.92
CA LYS A 480 -20.21 7.85 -15.17
C LYS A 480 -18.99 7.10 -15.76
N PRO A 481 -18.80 5.80 -15.45
CA PRO A 481 -17.65 5.00 -15.89
C PRO A 481 -17.51 4.80 -17.41
N THR A 482 -18.43 5.32 -18.23
CA THR A 482 -18.38 5.19 -19.70
C THR A 482 -17.68 6.34 -20.39
N ASP A 483 -17.44 7.46 -19.69
CA ASP A 483 -17.07 8.73 -20.34
C ASP A 483 -15.73 9.29 -19.84
N ALA A 484 -14.86 8.49 -19.21
CA ALA A 484 -13.48 8.91 -19.01
C ALA A 484 -12.90 9.27 -20.39
N PRO A 485 -12.57 10.55 -20.68
CA PRO A 485 -12.12 10.93 -22.00
C PRO A 485 -10.76 10.26 -22.20
N LYS A 486 -10.75 9.19 -23.00
CA LYS A 486 -9.51 8.65 -23.55
C LYS A 486 -8.89 9.78 -24.36
N TYR A 487 -7.60 10.07 -24.20
CA TYR A 487 -6.89 11.02 -25.05
C TYR A 487 -7.15 10.66 -26.52
N HIS A 488 -8.08 11.37 -27.15
CA HIS A 488 -8.42 11.19 -28.55
C HIS A 488 -7.47 12.07 -29.34
N ASN A 489 -6.49 11.40 -29.94
CA ASN A 489 -5.70 11.79 -31.10
C ASN A 489 -6.00 13.21 -31.65
N GLY A 490 -5.28 14.22 -31.13
CA GLY A 490 -5.10 15.51 -31.81
C GLY A 490 -6.26 16.50 -31.83
N THR A 491 -7.39 16.26 -31.18
CA THR A 491 -8.46 17.27 -31.06
C THR A 491 -8.55 17.84 -29.64
N THR A 492 -8.27 19.14 -29.51
CA THR A 492 -8.37 19.93 -28.29
C THR A 492 -9.81 19.93 -27.78
N ILE A 493 -10.11 19.05 -26.81
CA ILE A 493 -11.36 19.14 -26.05
C ILE A 493 -11.25 20.36 -25.12
N PRO A 494 -12.26 21.25 -25.04
CA PRO A 494 -12.22 22.39 -24.13
C PRO A 494 -11.98 21.93 -22.68
N LYS A 495 -10.99 22.52 -22.00
CA LYS A 495 -10.61 22.26 -20.60
C LYS A 495 -11.80 22.26 -19.61
N SER A 496 -12.90 22.92 -19.95
CA SER A 496 -14.14 22.99 -19.16
C SER A 496 -15.05 21.76 -19.25
N SER A 497 -14.70 20.73 -20.04
CA SER A 497 -15.54 19.55 -20.29
C SER A 497 -14.88 18.21 -19.94
N VAL A 498 -13.70 18.26 -19.32
CA VAL A 498 -12.90 17.10 -18.92
C VAL A 498 -12.92 17.02 -17.40
N SER A 499 -13.31 15.87 -16.84
CA SER A 499 -13.24 15.65 -15.39
C SER A 499 -11.80 15.68 -14.89
N ASP A 500 -11.56 16.19 -13.68
CA ASP A 500 -10.23 16.21 -13.03
C ASP A 500 -9.49 14.86 -13.10
N ASP A 501 -10.23 13.75 -13.18
CA ASP A 501 -9.71 12.38 -13.29
C ASP A 501 -9.01 12.06 -14.63
N ALA A 502 -9.20 12.83 -15.71
CA ALA A 502 -8.58 12.55 -17.02
C ALA A 502 -7.06 12.80 -17.04
N PHE A 503 -6.55 13.45 -16.00
CA PHE A 503 -5.17 13.87 -15.83
C PHE A 503 -4.48 13.11 -14.69
N TYR A 504 -5.19 12.20 -14.03
CA TYR A 504 -4.71 11.48 -12.85
C TYR A 504 -3.92 10.24 -13.24
N CYS A 505 -2.76 10.03 -12.61
CA CYS A 505 -1.89 8.87 -12.85
C CYS A 505 -2.00 7.81 -11.74
N GLY A 506 -2.11 8.22 -10.49
CA GLY A 506 -2.07 7.33 -9.33
C GLY A 506 -1.70 8.06 -8.05
N SER A 507 -1.68 7.33 -6.95
CA SER A 507 -1.33 7.88 -5.65
C SER A 507 -0.50 6.93 -4.81
N ALA A 508 0.28 7.49 -3.88
CA ALA A 508 0.84 6.76 -2.76
C ALA A 508 0.25 7.33 -1.46
N SER A 509 -0.20 6.44 -0.57
CA SER A 509 -0.96 6.83 0.62
C SER A 509 -0.26 6.46 1.93
N THR A 510 -0.45 7.29 2.95
CA THR A 510 -0.15 6.98 4.35
C THR A 510 -1.44 6.88 5.13
N LEU A 511 -1.61 5.77 5.84
CA LEU A 511 -2.73 5.54 6.73
C LEU A 511 -2.40 6.06 8.14
N ARG A 512 -3.28 6.86 8.73
CA ARG A 512 -3.12 7.45 10.08
C ARG A 512 -4.49 7.79 10.68
N ASP A 513 -4.62 7.68 12.00
CA ASP A 513 -5.86 8.10 12.66
C ASP A 513 -6.08 9.61 12.64
N PRO A 514 -7.33 10.08 12.44
CA PRO A 514 -7.67 11.49 12.60
C PRO A 514 -7.23 12.00 13.98
N GLY A 515 -6.40 13.05 14.00
CA GLY A 515 -5.98 13.70 15.24
C GLY A 515 -5.02 12.89 16.12
N ALA A 516 -4.42 11.79 15.63
CA ALA A 516 -3.33 11.12 16.33
C ALA A 516 -2.19 12.13 16.57
N LYS A 517 -1.86 12.43 17.83
CA LYS A 517 -0.93 13.54 18.14
C LYS A 517 0.56 13.16 18.12
N HIS A 518 0.91 11.87 18.08
CA HIS A 518 2.28 11.43 18.35
C HIS A 518 2.66 10.12 17.63
N MET A 519 2.58 10.07 16.29
CA MET A 519 3.34 9.03 15.58
C MET A 519 4.82 9.39 15.69
N MET A 520 5.68 8.39 15.93
CA MET A 520 7.12 8.64 15.86
C MET A 520 7.47 9.14 14.46
N SER A 521 8.19 10.25 14.41
CA SER A 521 8.74 10.83 13.19
C SER A 521 9.56 9.76 12.46
N MET A 522 9.16 9.46 11.24
CA MET A 522 9.79 8.43 10.43
C MET A 522 9.61 8.76 8.96
N ASN A 523 10.72 8.68 8.21
CA ASN A 523 10.68 8.79 6.76
C ASN A 523 10.03 7.53 6.18
N VAL A 524 8.86 7.72 5.58
CA VAL A 524 8.13 6.69 4.84
C VAL A 524 8.30 6.92 3.34
N THR A 525 8.09 5.86 2.57
CA THR A 525 8.23 5.85 1.11
C THR A 525 6.96 5.39 0.42
N GLY A 526 6.82 5.78 -0.85
CA GLY A 526 5.78 5.31 -1.74
C GLY A 526 6.17 5.49 -3.21
N ALA A 527 5.47 4.78 -4.09
CA ALA A 527 5.73 4.80 -5.53
C ALA A 527 4.44 4.75 -6.35
N VAL A 528 4.42 5.47 -7.47
CA VAL A 528 3.39 5.49 -8.49
C VAL A 528 4.02 5.07 -9.82
N TYR A 529 3.52 3.99 -10.40
CA TYR A 529 4.01 3.45 -11.67
C TYR A 529 3.26 4.13 -12.81
N MET A 530 3.99 4.81 -13.69
CA MET A 530 3.43 5.79 -14.63
C MET A 530 3.45 5.35 -16.10
N SER A 531 4.13 4.25 -16.45
CA SER A 531 4.38 3.88 -17.85
C SER A 531 3.10 3.73 -18.68
N ASP A 532 2.07 3.09 -18.14
CA ASP A 532 0.80 2.93 -18.84
C ASP A 532 0.06 4.27 -18.94
N ALA A 533 0.05 5.04 -17.85
CA ALA A 533 -0.57 6.37 -17.81
C ALA A 533 0.11 7.36 -18.79
N LEU A 534 1.43 7.27 -18.98
CA LEU A 534 2.18 8.08 -19.94
C LEU A 534 1.71 7.81 -21.38
N LEU A 535 1.59 6.53 -21.75
CA LEU A 535 1.11 6.13 -23.08
C LEU A 535 -0.36 6.51 -23.26
N GLU A 536 -1.20 6.28 -22.24
CA GLU A 536 -2.61 6.67 -22.25
C GLU A 536 -2.81 8.19 -22.34
N ALA A 537 -1.87 8.97 -21.78
CA ALA A 537 -1.85 10.42 -21.86
C ALA A 537 -1.27 10.98 -23.18
N GLY A 538 -0.92 10.09 -24.13
CA GLY A 538 -0.45 10.46 -25.46
C GLY A 538 1.05 10.75 -25.54
N CYS A 539 1.86 10.33 -24.57
CA CYS A 539 3.31 10.34 -24.73
C CYS A 539 3.71 9.40 -25.90
N PRO A 540 4.49 9.85 -26.90
CA PRO A 540 4.76 9.07 -28.11
C PRO A 540 5.44 7.72 -27.88
N SER A 541 6.28 7.64 -26.85
CA SER A 541 6.99 6.43 -26.47
C SER A 541 7.35 6.47 -24.98
N LEU A 542 8.05 5.43 -24.50
CA LEU A 542 8.62 5.39 -23.15
C LEU A 542 10.12 5.72 -23.14
N GLU A 543 10.65 6.24 -24.25
CA GLU A 543 12.03 6.69 -24.30
C GLU A 543 12.21 8.03 -23.59
N PRO A 544 13.35 8.27 -22.91
CA PRO A 544 13.62 9.53 -22.21
C PRO A 544 13.47 10.76 -23.11
N ALA A 545 13.79 10.64 -24.41
CA ALA A 545 13.63 11.70 -25.40
C ALA A 545 12.19 12.25 -25.50
N ASP A 546 11.18 11.39 -25.27
CA ASP A 546 9.76 11.76 -25.32
C ASP A 546 9.21 12.02 -23.90
N VAL A 547 9.57 11.17 -22.94
CA VAL A 547 9.01 11.21 -21.58
C VAL A 547 9.54 12.38 -20.76
N VAL A 548 10.83 12.70 -20.84
CA VAL A 548 11.42 13.78 -20.03
C VAL A 548 10.81 15.14 -20.38
N PRO A 549 10.72 15.56 -21.67
CA PRO A 549 10.02 16.78 -22.03
C PRO A 549 8.55 16.79 -21.59
N PHE A 550 7.84 15.66 -21.80
CA PHE A 550 6.44 15.52 -21.38
C PHE A 550 6.27 15.76 -19.87
N LEU A 551 7.09 15.12 -19.04
CA LEU A 551 7.00 15.24 -17.59
C LEU A 551 7.46 16.61 -17.08
N LYS A 552 8.50 17.22 -17.67
CA LYS A 552 8.93 18.58 -17.32
C LYS A 552 7.76 19.56 -17.44
N GLU A 553 7.03 19.50 -18.55
CA GLU A 553 5.88 20.35 -18.82
C GLU A 553 4.68 20.00 -17.92
N ARG A 554 4.33 18.71 -17.84
CA ARG A 554 2.99 18.29 -17.39
C ARG A 554 2.93 17.68 -15.99
N LEU A 555 4.02 17.14 -15.45
CA LEU A 555 4.02 16.44 -14.17
C LEU A 555 3.68 17.38 -13.02
N GLN A 556 2.68 17.04 -12.23
CA GLN A 556 2.28 17.76 -11.03
C GLN A 556 1.92 16.77 -9.93
N TRP A 557 2.02 17.21 -8.68
CA TRP A 557 1.58 16.44 -7.53
C TRP A 557 0.91 17.33 -6.49
N VAL A 558 -0.01 16.70 -5.76
CA VAL A 558 -0.71 17.34 -4.64
C VAL A 558 -0.79 16.37 -3.47
N ILE A 559 -0.83 16.91 -2.26
CA ILE A 559 -1.14 16.13 -1.07
C ILE A 559 -2.64 16.26 -0.84
N ARG A 560 -3.37 15.13 -0.76
CA ARG A 560 -4.76 15.08 -0.30
C ARG A 560 -4.85 14.51 1.10
N VAL A 561 -5.30 15.33 2.05
CA VAL A 561 -5.61 14.92 3.41
C VAL A 561 -7.07 14.46 3.48
N GLY A 562 -7.32 13.32 4.13
CA GLY A 562 -8.62 12.67 4.15
C GLY A 562 -9.15 12.36 2.74
N GLY A 563 -8.29 12.22 1.75
CA GLY A 563 -8.68 11.92 0.36
C GLY A 563 -9.45 13.03 -0.36
N VAL A 564 -9.60 14.24 0.20
CA VAL A 564 -10.38 15.32 -0.42
C VAL A 564 -9.66 16.67 -0.35
N GLU A 565 -9.22 17.08 0.84
CA GLU A 565 -8.65 18.41 1.07
C GLU A 565 -7.21 18.48 0.54
N GLU A 566 -6.93 19.46 -0.33
CA GLU A 566 -5.58 19.71 -0.79
C GLU A 566 -4.75 20.38 0.32
N TYR A 567 -3.64 19.74 0.69
CA TYR A 567 -2.74 20.21 1.73
C TYR A 567 -1.52 20.89 1.11
N PRO A 568 -1.15 22.10 1.55
CA PRO A 568 -0.04 22.84 0.94
C PRO A 568 1.30 22.10 1.05
N LEU A 569 1.99 21.93 -0.08
CA LEU A 569 3.33 21.33 -0.12
C LEU A 569 4.34 22.05 0.78
N SER A 570 4.17 23.38 0.97
CA SER A 570 5.01 24.18 1.86
C SER A 570 4.91 23.80 3.34
N LYS A 571 3.89 23.05 3.74
CA LYS A 571 3.73 22.51 5.10
C LYS A 571 4.30 21.09 5.27
N THR A 572 4.89 20.53 4.22
CA THR A 572 5.55 19.22 4.25
C THR A 572 6.97 19.35 3.70
N PRO A 573 7.86 20.10 4.39
CA PRO A 573 9.19 20.40 3.89
C PRO A 573 10.09 19.17 3.72
N SER A 574 9.78 18.05 4.41
CA SER A 574 10.49 16.78 4.20
C SER A 574 10.10 16.06 2.91
N LEU A 575 8.97 16.42 2.28
CA LEU A 575 8.51 15.76 1.07
C LEU A 575 9.52 15.96 -0.06
N LYS A 576 9.90 14.83 -0.64
CA LYS A 576 10.74 14.74 -1.82
C LYS A 576 10.08 13.82 -2.83
N VAL A 577 9.85 14.32 -4.04
CA VAL A 577 9.26 13.60 -5.18
C VAL A 577 10.29 13.50 -6.30
N GLY A 578 10.61 12.28 -6.71
CA GLY A 578 11.56 11.99 -7.78
C GLY A 578 10.94 11.14 -8.88
N VAL A 579 11.55 11.18 -10.06
CA VAL A 579 11.19 10.33 -11.20
C VAL A 579 12.40 9.52 -11.61
N SER A 580 12.23 8.20 -11.68
CA SER A 580 13.25 7.29 -12.18
C SER A 580 12.69 6.39 -13.28
N SER A 581 13.57 5.95 -14.18
CA SER A 581 13.27 4.93 -15.16
C SER A 581 14.27 3.78 -15.09
N SER A 582 13.88 2.61 -15.57
CA SER A 582 14.78 1.47 -15.72
C SER A 582 14.34 0.65 -16.93
N ASP A 583 15.31 0.07 -17.66
CA ASP A 583 15.03 -0.94 -18.66
C ASP A 583 14.69 -2.26 -17.97
N VAL A 584 13.49 -2.77 -18.23
CA VAL A 584 12.99 -3.99 -17.63
C VAL A 584 12.92 -5.09 -18.68
N ASP A 585 13.60 -6.19 -18.40
CA ASP A 585 13.56 -7.40 -19.19
C ASP A 585 12.36 -8.25 -18.73
N TYR A 586 11.43 -8.51 -19.65
CA TYR A 586 10.27 -9.37 -19.44
C TYR A 586 10.49 -10.71 -20.14
N PRO A 587 10.85 -11.78 -19.40
CA PRO A 587 11.14 -13.09 -20.00
C PRO A 587 9.93 -13.69 -20.73
N ALA A 588 10.20 -14.54 -21.72
CA ALA A 588 9.18 -15.38 -22.37
C ALA A 588 8.70 -16.49 -21.44
N GLU A 589 9.61 -17.05 -20.63
CA GLU A 589 9.31 -18.08 -19.65
C GLU A 589 8.39 -17.53 -18.56
N ASP A 590 7.23 -18.16 -18.37
CA ASP A 590 6.25 -17.78 -17.36
C ASP A 590 6.73 -18.07 -15.93
N THR A 591 7.73 -18.93 -15.74
CA THR A 591 8.35 -19.20 -14.44
C THR A 591 9.46 -18.21 -14.06
N LYS A 592 9.65 -17.11 -14.80
CA LYS A 592 10.62 -16.06 -14.48
C LYS A 592 9.93 -14.71 -14.28
N LEU A 593 10.29 -14.03 -13.19
CA LEU A 593 9.86 -12.66 -12.90
C LEU A 593 10.58 -11.65 -13.82
N PRO A 594 10.05 -10.42 -13.98
CA PRO A 594 10.74 -9.37 -14.71
C PRO A 594 12.03 -8.98 -13.98
N VAL A 595 13.07 -8.71 -14.75
CA VAL A 595 14.37 -8.29 -14.25
C VAL A 595 14.55 -6.81 -14.53
N TRP A 596 14.62 -6.03 -13.46
CA TRP A 596 14.85 -4.59 -13.52
C TRP A 596 16.34 -4.33 -13.71
N GLY A 597 16.68 -3.51 -14.69
CA GLY A 597 18.04 -3.00 -14.90
C GLY A 597 18.41 -1.90 -13.89
N GLU A 598 19.56 -1.27 -14.12
CA GLU A 598 19.99 -0.11 -13.35
C GLU A 598 18.95 1.02 -13.46
N PHE A 599 18.65 1.67 -12.34
CA PHE A 599 17.73 2.80 -12.33
C PHE A 599 18.47 4.10 -12.65
N GLU A 600 17.88 4.90 -13.53
CA GLU A 600 18.29 6.26 -13.85
C GLU A 600 17.30 7.24 -13.24
N THR A 601 17.77 8.18 -12.42
CA THR A 601 16.95 9.24 -11.82
C THR A 601 17.07 10.53 -12.62
N HIS A 602 15.92 11.03 -13.09
CA HIS A 602 15.78 12.20 -13.96
C HIS A 602 15.54 13.46 -13.13
N TYR A 603 16.60 13.98 -12.50
CA TYR A 603 16.52 15.15 -11.62
C TYR A 603 15.99 16.40 -12.33
N ASP A 604 16.30 16.57 -13.61
CA ASP A 604 15.86 17.69 -14.44
C ASP A 604 14.33 17.74 -14.65
N VAL A 605 13.61 16.63 -14.44
CA VAL A 605 12.14 16.59 -14.47
C VAL A 605 11.53 17.31 -13.26
N THR A 606 12.18 17.25 -12.10
CA THR A 606 11.60 17.72 -10.82
C THR A 606 12.33 18.91 -10.19
N ASP A 607 13.55 19.24 -10.60
CA ASP A 607 14.44 20.23 -9.94
C ASP A 607 13.81 21.63 -9.74
N LEU A 608 12.92 22.04 -10.65
CA LEU A 608 12.23 23.34 -10.60
C LEU A 608 10.83 23.29 -9.96
N LYS A 609 10.40 22.12 -9.47
CA LYS A 609 9.08 21.92 -8.86
C LYS A 609 9.21 21.85 -7.34
N VAL A 610 8.25 22.43 -6.61
CA VAL A 610 8.23 22.44 -5.14
C VAL A 610 8.21 21.01 -4.60
N CYS A 611 9.09 20.69 -3.65
CA CYS A 611 9.32 19.32 -3.14
C CYS A 611 9.91 18.33 -4.16
N GLY A 612 10.33 18.80 -5.34
CA GLY A 612 10.99 17.95 -6.32
C GLY A 612 12.41 17.54 -5.88
N PHE A 613 12.87 16.41 -6.40
CA PHE A 613 14.27 16.03 -6.32
C PHE A 613 15.10 17.02 -7.14
N THR A 614 16.20 17.43 -6.53
CA THR A 614 17.26 18.26 -7.12
C THR A 614 18.56 17.48 -7.16
N LEU A 615 19.58 17.96 -7.89
CA LEU A 615 20.91 17.31 -7.86
C LEU A 615 21.54 17.25 -6.45
N LYS A 616 21.07 18.08 -5.50
CA LYS A 616 21.50 18.01 -4.09
C LYS A 616 20.94 16.79 -3.36
N ASP A 617 19.85 16.22 -3.86
CA ASP A 617 19.23 15.01 -3.34
C ASP A 617 19.87 13.74 -3.95
N LYS A 618 21.01 13.87 -4.63
CA LYS A 618 21.80 12.72 -5.10
C LYS A 618 22.18 11.82 -3.93
N GLY A 619 21.89 10.52 -4.07
CA GLY A 619 22.12 9.52 -3.01
C GLY A 619 20.98 9.38 -2.02
N LEU A 620 19.86 10.12 -2.17
CA LEU A 620 18.66 9.87 -1.38
C LEU A 620 18.04 8.50 -1.71
N VAL A 621 18.15 8.08 -2.98
CA VAL A 621 17.73 6.80 -3.55
C VAL A 621 18.90 6.17 -4.32
N ASP A 622 19.00 4.85 -4.30
CA ASP A 622 20.07 4.11 -4.97
C ASP A 622 19.81 4.01 -6.48
N SER A 623 20.42 4.93 -7.24
CA SER A 623 20.27 5.07 -8.69
C SER A 623 21.41 5.89 -9.29
N VAL A 624 21.64 5.74 -10.60
CA VAL A 624 22.53 6.64 -11.34
C VAL A 624 21.79 7.92 -11.73
N VAL A 625 22.55 8.99 -11.97
CA VAL A 625 22.00 10.25 -12.47
C VAL A 625 21.73 10.08 -13.97
N ALA A 626 20.49 10.26 -14.39
CA ALA A 626 20.13 10.20 -15.80
C ALA A 626 20.79 11.36 -16.59
N PRO A 627 21.15 11.15 -17.86
CA PRO A 627 21.57 12.24 -18.74
C PRO A 627 20.45 13.29 -18.87
N VAL A 628 20.82 14.57 -18.85
CA VAL A 628 19.86 15.65 -19.11
C VAL A 628 19.37 15.54 -20.55
N VAL A 629 18.04 15.54 -20.72
CA VAL A 629 17.42 15.59 -22.05
C VAL A 629 17.17 17.05 -22.40
N ASP A 630 18.03 17.57 -23.27
CA ASP A 630 17.83 18.88 -23.90
C ASP A 630 16.68 18.76 -24.90
N ALA A 631 15.62 19.54 -24.68
CA ALA A 631 14.53 19.62 -25.65
C ALA A 631 15.09 20.21 -26.96
N ALA A 632 15.25 19.36 -27.98
CA ALA A 632 15.46 19.84 -29.33
C ALA A 632 14.19 20.58 -29.77
N TYR A 633 14.14 21.89 -29.53
CA TYR A 633 13.13 22.76 -30.10
C TYR A 633 13.27 22.72 -31.62
N SER A 634 12.47 21.88 -32.29
CA SER A 634 12.13 22.13 -33.69
C SER A 634 11.17 23.31 -33.71
N VAL A 635 11.73 24.53 -33.74
CA VAL A 635 10.98 25.69 -34.22
C VAL A 635 10.76 25.43 -35.70
N VAL A 636 9.61 24.84 -36.05
CA VAL A 636 9.07 25.02 -37.39
C VAL A 636 8.74 26.50 -37.49
N SER A 637 9.58 27.23 -38.23
CA SER A 637 9.45 28.65 -38.49
C SER A 637 8.27 28.89 -39.43
N ASP A 638 7.05 28.82 -38.91
CA ASP A 638 5.83 29.31 -39.57
C ASP A 638 5.37 30.60 -38.89
N ILE A 639 6.20 31.65 -39.00
CA ILE A 639 5.72 33.03 -38.92
C ILE A 639 6.35 33.80 -40.09
N ALA A 640 5.82 33.55 -41.29
CA ALA A 640 5.91 34.47 -42.40
C ALA A 640 4.49 34.80 -42.86
N GLY A 641 3.92 35.87 -42.32
CA GLY A 641 2.64 36.36 -42.80
C GLY A 641 2.02 37.44 -41.91
N ALA A 642 2.13 38.69 -42.38
CA ALA A 642 1.33 39.87 -42.05
C ALA A 642 1.98 40.91 -41.12
N ILE A 643 2.78 41.79 -41.73
CA ILE A 643 2.81 43.22 -41.38
C ILE A 643 2.65 44.01 -42.69
N PRO A 644 1.70 44.96 -42.80
CA PRO A 644 1.46 45.71 -44.03
C PRO A 644 2.51 46.82 -44.22
N THR A 645 3.14 46.84 -45.39
CA THR A 645 4.08 47.89 -45.83
C THR A 645 3.35 49.07 -46.46
N HIS A 646 3.65 50.27 -46.01
CA HIS A 646 3.39 51.48 -46.79
C HIS A 646 4.58 52.48 -46.67
N VAL A 647 5.02 52.95 -47.86
CA VAL A 647 5.73 54.23 -48.17
C VAL A 647 7.29 54.12 -48.27
N PRO A 648 7.99 54.79 -49.24
CA PRO A 648 8.51 54.11 -50.44
C PRO A 648 9.99 54.41 -50.82
N ILE A 649 10.50 53.62 -51.79
CA ILE A 649 11.45 53.92 -52.90
C ILE A 649 12.72 54.75 -52.63
N PHE A 650 13.89 54.14 -52.88
CA PHE A 650 14.99 54.48 -53.81
C PHE A 650 16.03 53.34 -53.60
N GLY A 651 16.60 52.59 -54.53
CA GLY A 651 16.89 52.71 -55.96
C GLY A 651 18.34 52.22 -56.13
N GLY A 652 18.58 51.08 -56.81
CA GLY A 652 19.93 50.63 -57.16
C GLY A 652 20.16 49.11 -57.15
N SER A 653 20.37 48.54 -58.33
CA SER A 653 20.92 47.21 -58.65
C SER A 653 22.17 47.43 -59.53
N PRO A 654 23.00 46.44 -59.94
CA PRO A 654 23.10 45.02 -59.56
C PRO A 654 24.58 44.49 -59.45
N SER A 655 24.72 43.15 -59.39
CA SER A 655 25.92 42.31 -59.67
C SER A 655 26.92 42.13 -58.51
N SER A 656 27.55 40.98 -58.25
CA SER A 656 27.93 39.84 -59.10
C SER A 656 28.24 38.58 -58.24
N SER A 657 28.29 37.44 -58.93
CA SER A 657 28.63 36.06 -58.52
C SER A 657 30.03 35.87 -57.92
N CYS A 658 30.21 34.85 -57.07
CA CYS A 658 31.27 33.82 -57.16
C CYS A 658 31.11 32.69 -56.12
N THR A 659 31.58 31.51 -56.49
CA THR A 659 31.45 30.17 -55.87
C THR A 659 32.65 29.78 -54.98
N GLU A 660 32.41 28.78 -54.11
CA GLU A 660 33.36 27.92 -53.34
C GLU A 660 34.20 28.65 -52.26
N GLU A 661 34.40 28.14 -51.04
CA GLU A 661 34.96 26.83 -50.67
C GLU A 661 34.71 26.55 -49.16
N ALA A 662 34.67 25.28 -48.78
CA ALA A 662 34.44 24.82 -47.41
C ALA A 662 35.69 24.96 -46.53
N ALA A 663 35.55 25.53 -45.33
CA ALA A 663 36.51 25.37 -44.25
C ALA A 663 35.80 25.39 -42.89
N THR A 664 35.90 24.26 -42.18
CA THR A 664 35.49 24.04 -40.80
C THR A 664 36.36 24.83 -39.83
N ALA A 665 35.74 25.63 -38.94
CA ALA A 665 36.40 26.23 -37.78
C ALA A 665 35.52 26.13 -36.52
N THR A 666 36.09 25.49 -35.51
CA THR A 666 35.60 25.28 -34.15
C THR A 666 35.72 26.57 -33.33
N HIS A 667 34.64 27.04 -32.70
CA HIS A 667 34.67 28.18 -31.77
C HIS A 667 34.55 27.72 -30.31
N VAL A 668 35.57 28.07 -29.51
CA VAL A 668 35.60 27.97 -28.04
C VAL A 668 35.22 29.35 -27.48
N TYR A 669 34.26 29.39 -26.55
CA TYR A 669 33.83 30.62 -25.87
C TYR A 669 34.40 30.69 -24.44
N LYS A 670 35.07 31.80 -24.11
CA LYS A 670 35.48 32.19 -22.74
C LYS A 670 34.53 33.27 -22.21
N PRO A 671 34.18 33.28 -20.91
CA PRO A 671 33.66 34.49 -20.28
C PRO A 671 34.69 35.15 -19.36
N THR A 672 34.83 36.47 -19.53
CA THR A 672 35.55 37.42 -18.66
C THR A 672 34.55 38.17 -17.78
N SER A 673 34.85 38.34 -16.49
CA SER A 673 35.18 39.63 -15.85
C SER A 673 34.84 39.63 -14.35
N THR A 674 35.84 39.94 -13.53
CA THR A 674 35.75 40.27 -12.09
C THR A 674 36.37 41.66 -11.89
N PRO A 675 35.85 42.54 -11.01
CA PRO A 675 36.53 43.78 -10.66
C PRO A 675 37.35 43.67 -9.36
N VAL A 676 38.41 44.48 -9.32
CA VAL A 676 39.51 44.57 -8.34
C VAL A 676 39.23 45.69 -7.33
N TYR A 677 39.66 45.55 -6.07
CA TYR A 677 40.00 46.68 -5.19
C TYR A 677 41.24 46.42 -4.31
N HIS A 678 41.97 47.51 -4.03
CA HIS A 678 43.35 47.62 -3.56
C HIS A 678 43.60 47.45 -2.04
N HIS A 679 44.85 47.06 -1.73
CA HIS A 679 45.53 46.94 -0.42
C HIS A 679 45.66 48.23 0.42
N GLN A 680 45.79 48.09 1.76
CA GLN A 680 47.00 48.36 2.61
C GLN A 680 46.64 48.38 4.14
N PRO A 681 47.62 48.26 5.09
CA PRO A 681 47.52 47.39 6.29
C PRO A 681 47.76 48.10 7.66
N SER A 682 48.04 47.30 8.70
CA SER A 682 48.50 47.60 10.10
C SER A 682 47.35 47.77 11.12
N GLU A 683 47.38 47.32 12.38
CA GLU A 683 48.41 46.81 13.30
C GLU A 683 47.70 46.08 14.49
N THR A 684 48.34 45.06 15.07
CA THR A 684 48.01 44.33 16.34
C THR A 684 48.42 45.14 17.60
N PRO A 685 48.40 44.66 18.90
CA PRO A 685 47.87 43.42 19.54
C PRO A 685 47.19 43.61 20.96
N SER A 686 46.85 42.47 21.60
CA SER A 686 46.83 42.18 23.07
C SER A 686 45.50 42.45 23.83
N SER A 687 45.01 41.66 24.81
CA SER A 687 45.48 40.47 25.56
C SER A 687 44.34 39.89 26.45
N THR A 688 44.45 38.59 26.83
CA THR A 688 43.98 37.90 28.08
C THR A 688 42.46 37.71 28.35
N CYS A 689 41.93 36.45 28.40
CA CYS A 689 41.69 35.54 29.56
C CYS A 689 40.73 36.14 30.63
N THR A 690 39.62 35.56 31.14
CA THR A 690 39.22 34.19 31.59
C THR A 690 37.70 34.11 31.91
N ASP A 691 37.14 32.89 31.86
CA ASP A 691 36.13 32.22 32.74
C ASP A 691 34.68 32.74 33.02
N GLU A 692 33.72 31.89 32.62
CA GLU A 692 32.57 31.27 33.34
C GLU A 692 31.36 32.03 33.98
N ILE A 693 30.15 31.58 33.56
CA ILE A 693 28.92 31.24 34.33
C ILE A 693 27.67 32.19 34.40
N HIS A 694 26.52 31.59 33.98
CA HIS A 694 25.07 31.72 34.32
C HIS A 694 24.14 32.90 33.90
N ALA A 695 22.98 32.45 33.39
CA ALA A 695 21.59 32.95 33.54
C ALA A 695 20.94 33.82 32.42
N GLN A 696 19.75 33.35 31.97
CA GLN A 696 18.72 33.94 31.07
C GLN A 696 17.97 35.11 31.77
N PRO A 697 17.09 35.96 31.13
CA PRO A 697 16.33 35.79 29.86
C PRO A 697 16.09 37.07 28.97
N THR A 698 15.28 36.92 27.91
CA THR A 698 14.45 37.89 27.13
C THR A 698 14.91 38.48 25.78
N GLU A 699 13.91 38.64 24.89
CA GLU A 699 13.87 38.85 23.42
C GLU A 699 14.45 40.17 22.88
N TYR A 700 15.10 40.16 21.70
CA TYR A 700 14.68 40.81 20.41
C TYR A 700 15.82 40.73 19.35
N VAL A 701 15.46 40.59 18.06
CA VAL A 701 16.29 40.42 16.83
C VAL A 701 16.64 41.83 16.26
N PRO A 702 17.73 42.17 15.48
CA PRO A 702 18.13 41.43 14.27
C PRO A 702 19.58 41.51 13.67
N VAL A 703 19.86 40.56 12.75
CA VAL A 703 20.69 40.60 11.50
C VAL A 703 22.23 40.45 11.54
N GLU A 704 22.69 39.40 10.81
CA GLU A 704 23.96 39.15 10.05
C GLU A 704 25.32 39.44 10.73
N LYS A 705 26.37 38.60 10.65
CA LYS A 705 26.87 37.76 9.55
C LYS A 705 27.93 36.73 10.02
N ALA A 706 28.12 35.72 9.17
CA ALA A 706 28.93 34.50 9.19
C ALA A 706 30.44 34.53 9.57
N SER A 707 30.96 33.33 9.90
CA SER A 707 32.18 32.64 9.37
C SER A 707 32.90 31.85 10.51
N THR A 708 33.45 30.62 10.42
CA THR A 708 33.84 29.70 9.34
C THR A 708 33.94 28.26 9.87
N ILE A 709 33.69 27.27 9.00
CA ILE A 709 33.90 25.82 9.17
C ILE A 709 35.30 25.45 8.67
N TRP A 710 36.02 24.59 9.40
CA TRP A 710 37.27 23.97 8.94
C TRP A 710 37.00 23.01 7.77
N VAL A 711 37.72 23.18 6.66
CA VAL A 711 37.77 22.21 5.56
C VAL A 711 39.17 21.61 5.53
N THR A 712 39.27 20.32 5.85
CA THR A 712 40.45 19.49 5.58
C THR A 712 40.36 18.99 4.14
N SER A 713 41.40 19.21 3.34
CA SER A 713 41.51 18.67 1.98
C SER A 713 42.61 17.62 1.93
N TYR A 714 42.32 16.48 1.30
CA TYR A 714 43.32 15.48 0.92
C TYR A 714 43.59 15.63 -0.58
N THR A 715 44.88 15.67 -0.93
CA THR A 715 45.35 15.71 -2.33
C THR A 715 45.84 14.32 -2.71
N THR A 716 45.31 13.74 -3.80
CA THR A 716 45.83 12.50 -4.40
C THR A 716 46.65 12.88 -5.63
N VAL A 717 47.89 12.41 -5.71
CA VAL A 717 48.79 12.62 -6.86
C VAL A 717 48.98 11.28 -7.57
N CYS A 718 48.69 11.24 -8.87
CA CYS A 718 49.07 10.15 -9.78
C CYS A 718 50.16 10.64 -10.76
N PRO A 719 51.21 9.85 -11.03
CA PRO A 719 52.07 10.06 -12.20
C PRO A 719 51.95 8.93 -13.25
N ALA A 720 51.92 9.32 -14.52
CA ALA A 720 52.22 8.53 -15.73
C ALA A 720 53.65 8.92 -16.19
N THR A 721 54.49 8.17 -16.91
CA THR A 721 54.52 6.89 -17.64
C THR A 721 56.00 6.66 -18.05
N CYS A 722 56.44 5.41 -18.31
CA CYS A 722 57.35 5.03 -19.43
C CYS A 722 57.62 3.52 -19.44
N THR A 723 57.50 2.88 -20.62
CA THR A 723 57.87 1.49 -20.93
C THR A 723 59.35 1.37 -21.32
N PRO A 724 59.96 0.16 -21.23
CA PRO A 724 60.29 -0.60 -22.44
C PRO A 724 60.11 -2.14 -22.34
N GLU A 725 60.37 -2.79 -23.48
CA GLU A 725 60.05 -4.13 -24.00
C GLU A 725 60.45 -5.44 -23.26
N ALA A 726 59.77 -6.52 -23.70
CA ALA A 726 60.22 -7.90 -23.98
C ALA A 726 60.12 -9.05 -22.94
N THR A 727 58.99 -9.80 -23.07
CA THR A 727 58.86 -11.28 -23.26
C THR A 727 59.36 -12.30 -22.19
N PRO A 728 58.92 -13.59 -22.22
CA PRO A 728 57.91 -14.14 -21.30
C PRO A 728 58.40 -15.34 -20.45
N THR A 729 57.71 -15.75 -19.37
CA THR A 729 57.66 -17.17 -18.93
C THR A 729 56.67 -17.46 -17.78
N LEU A 730 55.86 -18.52 -17.99
CA LEU A 730 55.46 -19.62 -17.09
C LEU A 730 54.70 -19.39 -15.76
N ALA A 731 53.42 -19.81 -15.81
CA ALA A 731 52.68 -20.76 -14.97
C ALA A 731 53.11 -21.16 -13.53
N ALA A 732 52.06 -21.43 -12.74
CA ALA A 732 51.95 -22.15 -11.44
C ALA A 732 52.43 -21.35 -10.21
N TYR A 733 51.64 -21.19 -9.14
CA TYR A 733 50.75 -22.12 -8.42
C TYR A 733 49.54 -21.40 -7.82
#